data_AF-A0A1C7LNZ9-F1
#
_entry.id   AF-A0A1C7LNZ9-F1
#
_cell.length_a   1.000
_cell.length_b   1.000
_cell.length_c   1.000
_cell.angle_alpha   90.00
_cell.angle_beta   90.00
_cell.angle_gamma   90.00
#
_symmetry.space_group_name_H-M   'P 1'
#
loop_
_entity.id
_entity.type
_entity.pdbx_description
1 polymer ?
#
loop_
_entity_poly.entity_id
_entity_poly.type
_entity_poly.pdbx_seq_one_letter_code
_entity_poly.pdbx_strand_id
1 'polypeptide(L)'
;MTKSRRQKLSDELRSWILPSTSNIIIQGDVDPNEIHRCLLRIRERQLVPFIPWGPATIQIALARRSPYIQTSHRVSGVMLANHTGITSVFKRMLDQFDRLFKRNAFLEQYKKFENILGEFDDARATCDELQKEYKASLETSTKIMIAQWSCMHYRMMCCDVDVGTRAMGKLKSCSLYRQCRNFNLILGLKIDLSHIDMPPSISRRFNEYLAAQPKLDADPAIRLATQDKTYDVFIAGSGPIGATYAKKLVDAGFTVLMVEMGSADSFVSAGVDDIQVPGAHKKNEIIYQKNIDRFVNVIQGALNTVSIPTSNLAIPTLDPNVFQNTKDKPFISLGKNPKQSPFDNLGAEAVTHCVGGMTTHWTCATPELHPTIERPKLDNDSSKDQQLWDRLYPEARSLIGCFQGEGKPFEKNRVFKPLPLACHRMSNPDYVDWHSASNILQDIYVHPEKKKLFTLLTNHLCVRLAVDTSSKPGSVKIALAEVKNLLKVASGSSFQESTMYFKAKVYVIATGAVKTLRRVLLSILYNSGFNSPKTPSYVQIPNLGKYMTEQPMAFCQVMLKDQLIRNVPTNPYKLPWWDGKVDRHARTYPNDPIPIPFRDPEPQVTSPLSADYPWHTQIHRDAFSYGAVAETIDTRLIVDFRFFGYVEPRAVNYIEFESDIQDPYDMPQPTFHFQMSSDDRGRAHRMMKDMCDVALELGGYLPGSEPQFMTPGLALHLAGTVRAGLDQNTTVADTNCKIWNFNNLYVGGNGVIPTGFGANPTLTSICYAIKSSEAIIAQLGGGSGGDKTPVIQDGTYRLANYDSGLYWDISSSTSGTNITVQDGDDTDAPTSQKWTLKFDKNSGLSTFTSVYASNLYAGFSGSALQGSALVGTTTSAKFTIEKSGNAYTVKENNSGLFLTVTDDEKPCNVMLTGTSSAQTQWNFYTV
;
A
#
# COMPACT_ATOMS: atom_id res chain seq x y z
N MET A 1 31.23 -24.24 61.66
CA MET A 1 30.44 -24.60 60.46
C MET A 1 30.99 -23.83 59.28
N THR A 2 31.61 -24.55 58.35
CA THR A 2 32.84 -24.14 57.67
C THR A 2 32.61 -23.58 56.25
N LYS A 3 33.60 -22.79 55.80
CA LYS A 3 33.74 -22.10 54.49
C LYS A 3 33.23 -22.86 53.26
N SER A 4 33.14 -24.19 53.30
CA SER A 4 32.64 -25.06 52.24
C SER A 4 31.19 -24.79 51.80
N ARG A 5 30.27 -24.41 52.71
CA ARG A 5 28.86 -24.19 52.35
C ARG A 5 28.59 -22.84 51.67
N ARG A 6 29.35 -21.78 51.98
CA ARG A 6 29.22 -20.48 51.27
C ARG A 6 29.87 -20.51 49.88
N GLN A 7 30.91 -21.30 49.71
CA GLN A 7 31.59 -21.46 48.42
C GLN A 7 30.80 -22.36 47.47
N LYS A 8 30.17 -23.44 47.97
CA LYS A 8 29.22 -24.23 47.18
C LYS A 8 27.99 -23.43 46.75
N LEU A 9 27.41 -22.61 47.62
CA LEU A 9 26.28 -21.73 47.23
C LEU A 9 26.71 -20.64 46.23
N SER A 10 27.94 -20.10 46.31
CA SER A 10 28.41 -19.11 45.32
C SER A 10 28.76 -19.72 43.97
N ASP A 11 29.27 -20.95 43.95
CA ASP A 11 29.61 -21.66 42.71
C ASP A 11 28.35 -22.26 42.05
N GLU A 12 27.35 -22.67 42.83
CA GLU A 12 26.01 -23.02 42.31
C GLU A 12 25.22 -21.80 41.84
N LEU A 13 25.37 -20.61 42.44
CA LEU A 13 24.73 -19.38 41.93
C LEU A 13 25.41 -18.84 40.66
N ARG A 14 26.72 -19.09 40.48
CA ARG A 14 27.48 -18.63 39.31
C ARG A 14 27.07 -19.32 38.01
N SER A 15 26.54 -20.55 38.06
CA SER A 15 26.11 -21.26 36.85
C SER A 15 24.73 -20.84 36.32
N TRP A 16 24.01 -19.94 37.01
CA TRP A 16 22.62 -19.57 36.69
C TRP A 16 22.43 -18.09 36.37
N ILE A 17 23.51 -17.32 36.22
CA ILE A 17 23.44 -15.88 35.93
C ILE A 17 24.17 -15.60 34.63
N LEU A 18 23.41 -15.49 33.54
CA LEU A 18 23.92 -15.12 32.23
C LEU A 18 23.71 -13.61 32.03
N PRO A 19 24.76 -12.80 31.88
CA PRO A 19 24.62 -11.42 31.44
C PRO A 19 24.26 -11.36 29.95
N SER A 20 23.35 -10.45 29.59
CA SER A 20 22.99 -10.13 28.21
C SER A 20 23.89 -9.03 27.64
N THR A 21 24.09 -7.98 28.42
CA THR A 21 25.03 -6.89 28.17
C THR A 21 25.70 -6.50 29.49
N SER A 22 26.97 -6.08 29.43
CA SER A 22 27.73 -5.69 30.63
C SER A 22 28.56 -4.45 30.34
N ASN A 23 28.29 -3.37 31.07
CA ASN A 23 29.05 -2.13 31.05
C ASN A 23 29.87 -2.03 32.33
N ILE A 24 31.18 -1.91 32.22
CA ILE A 24 32.08 -1.75 33.38
C ILE A 24 32.69 -0.35 33.31
N ILE A 25 32.36 0.48 34.29
CA ILE A 25 32.98 1.79 34.45
C ILE A 25 34.14 1.63 35.41
N ILE A 26 35.36 1.85 34.94
CA ILE A 26 36.57 1.77 35.75
C ILE A 26 37.09 3.19 35.98
N GLN A 27 37.27 3.55 37.24
CA GLN A 27 37.79 4.84 37.69
C GLN A 27 39.13 4.63 38.40
N GLY A 28 40.20 5.22 37.86
CA GLY A 28 41.56 5.10 38.40
C GLY A 28 42.63 5.30 37.34
N ASP A 29 43.89 5.21 37.76
CA ASP A 29 45.05 5.37 36.88
C ASP A 29 45.45 3.98 36.34
N VAL A 30 44.82 3.58 35.24
CA VAL A 30 44.96 2.26 34.62
C VAL A 30 45.31 2.40 33.14
N ASP A 31 46.36 1.70 32.71
CA ASP A 31 46.76 1.64 31.30
C ASP A 31 45.68 0.89 30.47
N PRO A 32 45.10 1.51 29.42
CA PRO A 32 44.16 0.86 28.52
C PRO A 32 44.66 -0.48 27.95
N ASN A 33 45.97 -0.66 27.77
CA ASN A 33 46.56 -1.90 27.26
C ASN A 33 46.49 -3.06 28.25
N GLU A 34 46.50 -2.78 29.55
CA GLU A 34 46.31 -3.81 30.59
C GLU A 34 44.85 -4.29 30.61
N ILE A 35 43.90 -3.38 30.42
CA ILE A 35 42.48 -3.69 30.32
C ILE A 35 42.19 -4.57 29.10
N HIS A 36 42.77 -4.23 27.95
CA HIS A 36 42.60 -5.03 26.74
C HIS A 36 43.16 -6.46 26.89
N ARG A 37 44.36 -6.60 27.48
CA ARG A 37 44.95 -7.92 27.78
C ARG A 37 44.09 -8.73 28.76
N CYS A 38 43.49 -8.09 29.75
CA CYS A 38 42.57 -8.74 30.67
C CYS A 38 41.27 -9.19 29.99
N LEU A 39 40.68 -8.36 29.12
CA LEU A 39 39.50 -8.71 28.32
C LEU A 39 39.76 -9.90 27.38
N LEU A 40 40.91 -9.91 26.70
CA LEU A 40 41.33 -11.03 25.86
C LEU A 40 41.44 -12.31 26.69
N ARG A 41 42.06 -12.24 27.87
CA ARG A 41 42.18 -13.40 28.77
C ARG A 41 40.82 -13.91 29.27
N ILE A 42 39.87 -13.02 29.55
CA ILE A 42 38.49 -13.38 29.94
C ILE A 42 37.77 -14.09 28.79
N ARG A 43 37.99 -13.62 27.55
CA ARG A 43 37.39 -14.20 26.33
C ARG A 43 38.00 -15.55 25.98
N GLU A 44 39.33 -15.66 25.98
CA GLU A 44 40.06 -16.90 25.67
C GLU A 44 39.76 -18.01 26.68
N ARG A 45 39.66 -17.66 27.97
CA ARG A 45 39.37 -18.63 29.04
C ARG A 45 37.87 -18.84 29.29
N GLN A 46 37.00 -18.19 28.52
CA GLN A 46 35.54 -18.19 28.69
C GLN A 46 35.09 -18.05 30.15
N LEU A 47 35.70 -17.14 30.90
CA LEU A 47 35.47 -17.02 32.34
C LEU A 47 34.08 -16.46 32.71
N VAL A 48 33.38 -15.87 31.74
CA VAL A 48 32.03 -15.33 31.90
C VAL A 48 31.14 -15.92 30.79
N PRO A 49 30.15 -16.76 31.13
CA PRO A 49 29.20 -17.31 30.15
C PRO A 49 28.14 -16.25 29.82
N PHE A 50 28.09 -15.78 28.57
CA PHE A 50 27.05 -14.87 28.07
C PHE A 50 25.87 -15.65 27.47
N ILE A 51 24.72 -14.98 27.29
CA ILE A 51 23.59 -15.56 26.55
C ILE A 51 24.01 -15.88 25.09
N PRO A 52 23.60 -17.03 24.53
CA PRO A 52 24.06 -17.47 23.20
C PRO A 52 23.38 -16.75 22.03
N TRP A 53 22.23 -16.09 22.24
CA TRP A 53 21.46 -15.39 21.21
C TRP A 53 21.70 -13.86 21.18
N GLY A 54 22.60 -13.34 22.01
CA GLY A 54 22.94 -11.92 22.07
C GLY A 54 24.44 -11.65 21.91
N PRO A 55 24.85 -10.45 21.46
CA PRO A 55 26.26 -10.12 21.32
C PRO A 55 26.95 -10.08 22.69
N ALA A 56 27.84 -11.05 22.95
CA ALA A 56 28.66 -11.15 24.14
C ALA A 56 29.70 -10.00 24.21
N THR A 57 29.26 -8.82 24.62
CA THR A 57 30.10 -7.62 24.67
C THR A 57 30.19 -7.08 26.10
N ILE A 58 31.43 -6.94 26.59
CA ILE A 58 31.75 -6.20 27.80
C ILE A 58 32.23 -4.83 27.34
N GLN A 59 31.42 -3.79 27.48
CA GLN A 59 31.87 -2.43 27.21
C GLN A 59 32.55 -1.88 28.45
N ILE A 60 33.70 -1.24 28.27
CA ILE A 60 34.44 -0.64 29.38
C ILE A 60 34.52 0.87 29.15
N ALA A 61 34.09 1.64 30.13
CA ALA A 61 34.25 3.10 30.15
C ALA A 61 35.30 3.46 31.21
N LEU A 62 36.36 4.16 30.78
CA LEU A 62 37.40 4.67 31.67
C LEU A 62 37.03 6.09 32.12
N ALA A 63 36.76 6.25 33.42
CA ALA A 63 36.45 7.54 34.02
C ALA A 63 37.68 8.09 34.73
N ARG A 64 37.97 9.39 34.53
CA ARG A 64 39.05 10.06 35.28
C ARG A 64 38.66 10.21 36.74
N ARG A 65 39.63 10.08 37.63
CA ARG A 65 39.42 10.34 39.06
C ARG A 65 39.24 11.83 39.31
N SER A 66 38.29 12.19 40.16
CA SER A 66 38.14 13.58 40.62
C SER A 66 39.34 13.98 41.49
N PRO A 67 40.02 15.11 41.22
CA PRO A 67 41.18 15.55 42.00
C PRO A 67 40.80 16.01 43.42
N TYR A 68 39.51 16.16 43.74
CA TYR A 68 39.02 16.67 45.03
C TYR A 68 38.66 15.58 46.05
N ILE A 69 38.73 14.29 45.68
CA ILE A 69 38.31 13.17 46.55
C ILE A 69 39.50 12.21 46.80
N GLN A 70 39.90 12.10 48.06
CA GLN A 70 40.93 11.16 48.51
C GLN A 70 40.33 9.78 48.78
N THR A 71 40.38 8.88 47.80
CA THR A 71 40.15 7.45 47.95
C THR A 71 41.46 6.68 48.15
N SER A 72 41.42 5.64 48.99
CA SER A 72 42.54 4.76 49.35
C SER A 72 42.88 3.71 48.28
N HIS A 73 41.97 3.44 47.35
CA HIS A 73 42.16 2.42 46.31
C HIS A 73 42.71 3.01 45.01
N ARG A 74 43.73 2.37 44.43
CA ARG A 74 44.37 2.78 43.16
C ARG A 74 43.40 2.70 41.96
N VAL A 75 42.49 1.73 41.99
CA VAL A 75 41.46 1.50 40.97
C VAL A 75 40.15 1.17 41.66
N SER A 76 39.06 1.73 41.16
CA SER A 76 37.69 1.43 41.57
C SER A 76 36.86 1.16 40.32
N GLY A 77 35.83 0.30 40.41
CA GLY A 77 35.02 -0.03 39.25
C GLY A 77 33.57 -0.35 39.62
N VAL A 78 32.66 0.01 38.73
CA VAL A 78 31.23 -0.28 38.83
C VAL A 78 30.83 -1.08 37.60
N MET A 79 30.22 -2.24 37.79
CA MET A 79 29.67 -3.06 36.72
C MET A 79 28.15 -2.92 36.70
N LEU A 80 27.62 -2.46 35.56
CA LEU A 80 26.21 -2.38 35.23
C LEU A 80 25.93 -3.47 34.20
N ALA A 81 25.29 -4.57 34.62
CA ALA A 81 24.98 -5.68 33.74
C ALA A 81 23.52 -6.09 33.88
N ASN A 82 22.85 -6.28 32.74
CA ASN A 82 21.52 -6.87 32.73
C ASN A 82 21.66 -8.40 32.80
N HIS A 83 21.26 -8.97 33.94
CA HIS A 83 21.52 -10.37 34.27
C HIS A 83 20.22 -11.14 34.54
N THR A 84 20.18 -12.43 34.17
CA THR A 84 19.02 -13.31 34.39
C THR A 84 18.60 -13.47 35.87
N GLY A 85 19.46 -13.07 36.82
CA GLY A 85 19.12 -12.99 38.25
C GLY A 85 18.04 -11.94 38.62
N ILE A 86 17.67 -11.03 37.70
CA ILE A 86 16.58 -10.05 37.92
C ILE A 86 15.21 -10.73 38.08
N THR A 87 15.08 -11.98 37.60
CA THR A 87 13.92 -12.85 37.83
C THR A 87 13.49 -12.94 39.29
N SER A 88 14.45 -12.97 40.21
CA SER A 88 14.19 -12.98 41.66
C SER A 88 13.56 -11.67 42.17
N VAL A 89 13.92 -10.54 41.55
CA VAL A 89 13.37 -9.21 41.86
C VAL A 89 11.96 -9.09 41.28
N PHE A 90 11.75 -9.48 40.03
CA PHE A 90 10.40 -9.52 39.44
C PHE A 90 9.46 -10.43 40.22
N LYS A 91 9.96 -11.58 40.70
CA LYS A 91 9.19 -12.47 41.58
C LYS A 91 8.75 -11.76 42.84
N ARG A 92 9.69 -11.12 43.54
CA ARG A 92 9.40 -10.39 44.78
C ARG A 92 8.45 -9.22 44.54
N MET A 93 8.56 -8.53 43.41
CA MET A 93 7.68 -7.43 43.02
C MET A 93 6.25 -7.92 42.76
N LEU A 94 6.08 -9.01 41.99
CA LEU A 94 4.78 -9.65 41.76
C LEU A 94 4.16 -10.16 43.05
N ASP A 95 4.95 -10.81 43.93
CA ASP A 95 4.47 -11.27 45.24
C ASP A 95 4.01 -10.11 46.15
N GLN A 96 4.70 -8.97 46.10
CA GLN A 96 4.33 -7.77 46.85
C GLN A 96 3.08 -7.10 46.26
N PHE A 97 3.01 -6.99 44.94
CA PHE A 97 1.85 -6.49 44.22
C PHE A 97 0.59 -7.31 44.56
N ASP A 98 0.68 -8.64 44.47
CA ASP A 98 -0.44 -9.54 44.80
C ASP A 98 -0.94 -9.38 46.23
N ARG A 99 -0.04 -9.17 47.19
CA ARG A 99 -0.38 -8.95 48.60
C ARG A 99 -1.07 -7.61 48.82
N LEU A 100 -0.63 -6.56 48.13
CA LEU A 100 -1.21 -5.22 48.23
C LEU A 100 -2.55 -5.13 47.51
N PHE A 101 -2.64 -5.71 46.32
CA PHE A 101 -3.85 -5.75 45.50
C PHE A 101 -4.96 -6.55 46.17
N LYS A 102 -4.66 -7.75 46.72
CA LYS A 102 -5.63 -8.55 47.50
C LYS A 102 -6.17 -7.83 48.74
N ARG A 103 -5.40 -6.91 49.32
CA ARG A 103 -5.80 -6.12 50.49
C ARG A 103 -6.48 -4.80 50.12
N ASN A 104 -6.71 -4.54 48.83
CA ASN A 104 -7.20 -3.27 48.30
C ASN A 104 -6.39 -2.05 48.79
N ALA A 105 -5.11 -2.23 49.12
CA ALA A 105 -4.26 -1.17 49.65
C ALA A 105 -3.87 -0.20 48.53
N PHE A 106 -3.94 1.12 48.79
CA PHE A 106 -3.59 2.19 47.86
C PHE A 106 -4.45 2.29 46.57
N LEU A 107 -5.57 1.57 46.48
CA LEU A 107 -6.45 1.59 45.29
C LEU A 107 -7.52 2.70 45.29
N GLU A 108 -7.77 3.39 46.41
CA GLU A 108 -8.85 4.39 46.51
C GLU A 108 -8.71 5.57 45.56
N GLN A 109 -7.49 6.05 45.30
CA GLN A 109 -7.26 7.15 44.35
C GLN A 109 -7.52 6.72 42.90
N TYR A 110 -7.33 5.43 42.60
CA TYR A 110 -7.45 4.86 41.26
C TYR A 110 -8.87 4.38 40.94
N LYS A 111 -9.68 4.06 41.95
CA LYS A 111 -11.12 3.73 41.79
C LYS A 111 -11.99 4.89 41.29
N LYS A 112 -11.46 6.12 41.25
CA LYS A 112 -12.16 7.30 40.70
C LYS A 112 -12.22 7.32 39.17
N PHE A 113 -11.45 6.47 38.50
CA PHE A 113 -11.41 6.34 37.05
C PHE A 113 -12.08 5.02 36.63
N GLU A 114 -12.94 5.07 35.62
CA GLU A 114 -13.63 3.88 35.11
C GLU A 114 -12.65 2.91 34.43
N ASN A 115 -12.87 1.60 34.61
CA ASN A 115 -12.11 0.49 34.01
C ASN A 115 -10.60 0.33 34.33
N ILE A 116 -10.01 1.14 35.22
CA ILE A 116 -8.58 1.04 35.57
C ILE A 116 -8.16 -0.30 36.21
N LEU A 117 -9.10 -1.05 36.82
CA LEU A 117 -8.76 -2.33 37.45
C LEU A 117 -8.28 -3.39 36.45
N GLY A 118 -8.77 -3.35 35.20
CA GLY A 118 -8.28 -4.24 34.14
C GLY A 118 -6.84 -3.97 33.74
N GLU A 119 -6.42 -2.70 33.72
CA GLU A 119 -5.05 -2.32 33.37
C GLU A 119 -4.02 -2.81 34.40
N PHE A 120 -4.42 -2.92 35.68
CA PHE A 120 -3.56 -3.51 36.72
C PHE A 120 -3.35 -5.02 36.51
N ASP A 121 -4.36 -5.74 36.04
CA ASP A 121 -4.28 -7.16 35.72
C ASP A 121 -3.42 -7.39 34.46
N ASP A 122 -3.57 -6.53 33.44
CA ASP A 122 -2.76 -6.57 32.23
C ASP A 122 -1.27 -6.27 32.53
N ALA A 123 -0.99 -5.22 33.31
CA ALA A 123 0.38 -4.89 33.72
C ALA A 123 1.04 -6.01 34.53
N ARG A 124 0.28 -6.68 35.39
CA ARG A 124 0.74 -7.87 36.13
C ARG A 124 1.02 -9.03 35.17
N ALA A 125 0.15 -9.26 34.18
CA ALA A 125 0.31 -10.32 33.19
C ALA A 125 1.58 -10.11 32.34
N THR A 126 1.85 -8.88 31.89
CA THR A 126 3.08 -8.55 31.16
C THR A 126 4.34 -8.80 32.00
N CYS A 127 4.35 -8.42 33.28
CA CYS A 127 5.50 -8.69 34.16
C CYS A 127 5.69 -10.19 34.46
N ASP A 128 4.62 -10.98 34.55
CA ASP A 128 4.66 -12.43 34.74
C ASP A 128 5.15 -13.16 33.47
N GLU A 129 4.73 -12.72 32.29
CA GLU A 129 5.22 -13.21 31.00
C GLU A 129 6.72 -12.93 30.83
N LEU A 130 7.15 -11.71 31.11
CA LEU A 130 8.57 -11.33 31.10
C LEU A 130 9.39 -12.21 32.07
N GLN A 131 8.86 -12.47 33.28
CA GLN A 131 9.51 -13.39 34.22
C GLN A 131 9.65 -14.81 33.63
N LYS A 132 8.61 -15.32 32.98
CA LYS A 132 8.61 -16.67 32.37
C LYS A 132 9.61 -16.75 31.22
N GLU A 133 9.73 -15.72 30.39
CA GLU A 133 10.74 -15.66 29.33
C GLU A 133 12.17 -15.72 29.89
N TYR A 134 12.47 -14.92 30.92
CA TYR A 134 13.78 -14.96 31.57
C TYR A 134 14.08 -16.32 32.22
N LYS A 135 13.07 -17.04 32.71
CA LYS A 135 13.22 -18.40 33.27
C LYS A 135 13.40 -19.45 32.17
N ALA A 136 12.64 -19.39 31.09
CA ALA A 136 12.78 -20.28 29.93
C ALA A 136 14.16 -20.13 29.27
N SER A 137 14.69 -18.91 29.27
CA SER A 137 16.04 -18.60 28.80
C SER A 137 17.12 -19.34 29.60
N LEU A 138 16.95 -19.48 30.93
CA LEU A 138 17.86 -20.23 31.79
C LEU A 138 17.83 -21.74 31.51
N GLU A 139 16.64 -22.30 31.32
CA GLU A 139 16.44 -23.74 31.10
C GLU A 139 16.93 -24.21 29.72
N THR A 140 16.85 -23.33 28.70
CA THR A 140 17.30 -23.61 27.33
C THR A 140 18.83 -23.67 27.25
N SER A 141 19.54 -22.81 27.98
CA SER A 141 21.01 -22.82 28.04
C SER A 141 21.58 -24.09 28.67
N THR A 142 20.91 -24.69 29.67
CA THR A 142 21.35 -25.97 30.27
C THR A 142 21.26 -27.13 29.28
N LYS A 143 20.25 -27.16 28.40
CA LYS A 143 20.08 -28.18 27.36
C LYS A 143 21.13 -28.07 26.25
N ILE A 144 21.51 -26.85 25.87
CA ILE A 144 22.57 -26.60 24.87
C ILE A 144 23.95 -27.05 25.40
N MET A 145 24.23 -26.85 26.69
CA MET A 145 25.49 -27.29 27.31
C MET A 145 25.64 -28.81 27.34
N ILE A 146 24.55 -29.55 27.62
CA ILE A 146 24.52 -31.03 27.58
C ILE A 146 24.70 -31.55 26.14
N ALA A 147 24.12 -30.87 25.15
CA ALA A 147 24.29 -31.23 23.73
C ALA A 147 25.73 -30.96 23.24
N GLN A 148 26.36 -29.86 23.65
CA GLN A 148 27.75 -29.56 23.30
C GLN A 148 28.76 -30.50 23.97
N TRP A 149 28.52 -30.92 25.23
CA TRP A 149 29.35 -31.93 25.89
C TRP A 149 29.27 -33.31 25.20
N SER A 150 28.10 -33.66 24.69
CA SER A 150 27.86 -34.90 23.94
C SER A 150 28.60 -34.89 22.59
N CYS A 151 28.66 -33.74 21.91
CA CYS A 151 29.46 -33.56 20.69
C CYS A 151 30.98 -33.57 20.94
N MET A 152 31.45 -33.06 22.09
CA MET A 152 32.89 -32.99 22.40
C MET A 152 33.47 -34.36 22.79
N HIS A 153 32.70 -35.20 23.48
CA HIS A 153 33.07 -36.60 23.72
C HIS A 153 33.20 -37.41 22.42
N TYR A 154 32.37 -37.11 21.41
CA TYR A 154 32.45 -37.74 20.10
C TYR A 154 33.68 -37.31 19.29
N ARG A 155 34.20 -36.09 19.56
CA ARG A 155 35.37 -35.53 18.87
C ARG A 155 36.70 -36.07 19.42
N MET A 156 36.77 -36.44 20.70
CA MET A 156 37.97 -37.06 21.30
C MET A 156 38.17 -38.53 20.91
N MET A 157 37.11 -39.27 20.53
CA MET A 157 37.26 -40.65 20.04
C MET A 157 37.76 -40.77 18.59
N CYS A 158 37.80 -39.68 17.82
CA CYS A 158 38.17 -39.71 16.39
C CYS A 158 39.56 -39.15 16.06
N CYS A 159 40.36 -38.76 17.06
CA CYS A 159 41.70 -38.21 16.85
C CYS A 159 42.86 -39.16 17.17
N ASP A 160 42.61 -40.42 17.51
CA ASP A 160 43.66 -41.43 17.77
C ASP A 160 43.48 -42.67 16.87
N VAL A 161 43.70 -42.54 15.56
CA VAL A 161 44.15 -43.68 14.73
C VAL A 161 44.93 -43.14 13.53
N ASP A 162 46.26 -43.17 13.61
CA ASP A 162 47.13 -43.09 12.44
C ASP A 162 48.30 -44.07 12.61
N VAL A 163 48.08 -45.36 12.31
CA VAL A 163 49.14 -46.33 11.96
C VAL A 163 48.57 -47.46 11.07
N GLY A 164 49.01 -47.49 9.81
CA GLY A 164 49.43 -48.72 9.11
C GLY A 164 48.40 -49.79 8.69
N THR A 165 48.21 -49.89 7.36
CA THR A 165 48.08 -51.13 6.54
C THR A 165 47.03 -52.22 6.86
N ARG A 166 46.28 -52.58 5.79
CA ARG A 166 45.54 -53.84 5.53
C ARG A 166 44.35 -54.16 6.45
N ALA A 167 43.13 -53.94 5.94
CA ALA A 167 42.07 -54.95 5.86
C ALA A 167 40.79 -54.36 5.25
N MET A 168 40.55 -54.64 3.96
CA MET A 168 39.19 -54.75 3.44
C MET A 168 38.62 -56.08 3.96
N GLY A 169 37.52 -56.03 4.70
CA GLY A 169 36.79 -57.25 5.03
C GLY A 169 35.81 -57.11 6.19
N LYS A 170 34.53 -56.94 5.85
CA LYS A 170 33.34 -57.13 6.70
C LYS A 170 33.03 -56.03 7.73
N LEU A 171 32.11 -55.16 7.34
CA LEU A 171 30.96 -54.76 8.17
C LEU A 171 29.85 -54.20 7.25
N LYS A 172 29.18 -55.13 6.57
CA LYS A 172 27.89 -54.92 5.90
C LYS A 172 26.80 -55.03 6.97
N SER A 173 26.38 -53.91 7.57
CA SER A 173 25.02 -53.62 8.08
C SER A 173 25.06 -52.47 9.07
N CYS A 174 24.86 -51.23 8.62
CA CYS A 174 24.36 -50.17 9.49
C CYS A 174 23.81 -48.99 8.67
N SER A 175 22.82 -48.31 9.21
CA SER A 175 21.99 -47.24 8.63
C SER A 175 22.71 -45.94 8.21
N LEU A 176 24.04 -45.94 8.05
CA LEU A 176 24.86 -44.76 7.78
C LEU A 176 24.72 -44.19 6.35
N TYR A 177 24.24 -44.98 5.37
CA TYR A 177 24.14 -44.50 3.98
C TYR A 177 23.02 -43.46 3.78
N ARG A 178 22.03 -43.39 4.68
CA ARG A 178 20.94 -42.39 4.60
C ARG A 178 21.31 -41.04 5.24
N GLN A 179 22.28 -40.99 6.16
CA GLN A 179 22.70 -39.75 6.82
C GLN A 179 23.86 -39.03 6.12
N CYS A 180 24.72 -39.74 5.38
CA CYS A 180 25.82 -39.11 4.64
C CYS A 180 25.36 -38.28 3.42
N ARG A 181 24.10 -38.42 2.95
CA ARG A 181 23.58 -37.58 1.86
C ARG A 181 23.26 -36.14 2.31
N ASN A 182 23.08 -35.91 3.62
CA ASN A 182 22.75 -34.60 4.17
C ASN A 182 23.97 -33.79 4.66
N PHE A 183 25.18 -34.36 4.64
CA PHE A 183 26.35 -33.72 5.24
C PHE A 183 27.19 -32.84 4.29
N ASN A 184 27.00 -32.94 2.97
CA ASN A 184 27.67 -32.08 1.99
C ASN A 184 26.99 -30.71 1.76
N LEU A 185 25.91 -30.42 2.49
CA LEU A 185 25.15 -29.17 2.36
C LEU A 185 25.55 -28.08 3.37
N ILE A 186 26.50 -28.32 4.28
CA ILE A 186 26.76 -27.43 5.44
C ILE A 186 28.09 -26.67 5.35
N LEU A 187 28.99 -26.95 4.41
CA LEU A 187 30.25 -26.20 4.26
C LEU A 187 30.35 -25.59 2.86
N GLY A 188 29.72 -24.42 2.68
CA GLY A 188 29.87 -23.56 1.51
C GLY A 188 31.26 -22.96 1.37
N LEU A 189 32.29 -23.79 1.18
CA LEU A 189 33.61 -23.37 0.74
C LEU A 189 33.63 -23.38 -0.80
N LYS A 190 33.46 -22.19 -1.41
CA LYS A 190 33.91 -21.97 -2.79
C LYS A 190 35.44 -21.96 -2.79
N ILE A 191 36.05 -23.08 -3.18
CA ILE A 191 37.43 -23.07 -3.65
C ILE A 191 37.39 -22.62 -5.10
N ASP A 192 38.10 -21.54 -5.42
CA ASP A 192 38.33 -21.09 -6.78
C ASP A 192 39.27 -22.09 -7.49
N LEU A 193 38.74 -22.78 -8.51
CA LEU A 193 39.44 -23.82 -9.28
C LEU A 193 39.79 -23.35 -10.70
N SER A 194 39.84 -22.05 -10.95
CA SER A 194 40.20 -21.46 -12.26
C SER A 194 41.61 -21.82 -12.77
N HIS A 195 42.43 -22.53 -11.99
CA HIS A 195 43.80 -22.93 -12.36
C HIS A 195 44.09 -24.43 -12.26
N ILE A 196 43.08 -25.30 -12.28
CA ILE A 196 43.32 -26.77 -12.33
C ILE A 196 42.78 -27.35 -13.64
N ASP A 197 43.69 -27.77 -14.52
CA ASP A 197 43.38 -28.60 -15.69
C ASP A 197 42.75 -29.92 -15.24
N MET A 198 41.46 -30.11 -15.56
CA MET A 198 40.66 -31.25 -15.10
C MET A 198 40.73 -32.44 -16.08
N PRO A 199 40.94 -33.69 -15.59
CA PRO A 199 41.01 -34.87 -16.46
C PRO A 199 39.69 -35.19 -17.20
N PRO A 200 39.75 -35.85 -18.37
CA PRO A 200 38.59 -36.12 -19.25
C PRO A 200 37.45 -36.93 -18.62
N SER A 201 37.70 -37.65 -17.53
CA SER A 201 36.71 -38.49 -16.84
C SER A 201 35.68 -37.69 -16.04
N ILE A 202 36.01 -36.46 -15.61
CA ILE A 202 35.09 -35.60 -14.84
C ILE A 202 34.22 -34.75 -15.78
N SER A 203 34.76 -34.31 -16.92
CA SER A 203 34.01 -33.61 -17.97
C SER A 203 32.87 -34.48 -18.55
N ARG A 204 33.10 -35.79 -18.66
CA ARG A 204 32.05 -36.75 -19.07
C ARG A 204 30.92 -36.87 -18.05
N ARG A 205 31.23 -36.94 -16.75
CA ARG A 205 30.20 -36.98 -15.68
C ARG A 205 29.46 -35.65 -15.52
N PHE A 206 30.12 -34.53 -15.79
CA PHE A 206 29.47 -33.20 -15.79
C PHE A 206 28.52 -33.03 -16.97
N ASN A 207 28.90 -33.52 -18.16
CA ASN A 207 28.02 -33.54 -19.33
C ASN A 207 26.88 -34.56 -19.21
N GLU A 208 27.09 -35.71 -18.55
CA GLU A 208 26.02 -36.66 -18.22
C GLU A 208 25.04 -36.09 -17.17
N TYR A 209 25.51 -35.24 -16.24
CA TYR A 209 24.66 -34.50 -15.30
C TYR A 209 23.86 -33.37 -15.97
N LEU A 210 24.43 -32.70 -16.97
CA LEU A 210 23.76 -31.69 -17.79
C LEU A 210 22.73 -32.32 -18.76
N ALA A 211 23.00 -33.52 -19.27
CA ALA A 211 22.08 -34.26 -20.16
C ALA A 211 20.93 -34.97 -19.39
N ALA A 212 21.03 -35.09 -18.06
CA ALA A 212 20.02 -35.74 -17.21
C ALA A 212 19.01 -34.77 -16.57
N GLN A 213 18.96 -33.50 -16.99
CA GLN A 213 17.95 -32.55 -16.52
C GLN A 213 16.60 -32.78 -17.23
N PRO A 214 15.47 -32.78 -16.48
CA PRO A 214 14.18 -33.21 -17.01
C PRO A 214 13.62 -32.23 -18.04
N LYS A 215 13.05 -32.79 -19.12
CA LYS A 215 12.16 -32.06 -20.04
C LYS A 215 10.99 -31.46 -19.25
N LEU A 216 10.55 -30.26 -19.64
CA LEU A 216 9.58 -29.39 -18.94
C LEU A 216 8.23 -30.01 -18.53
N ASP A 217 7.91 -31.24 -18.96
CA ASP A 217 6.69 -31.96 -18.57
C ASP A 217 6.86 -32.91 -17.38
N ALA A 218 8.05 -32.97 -16.76
CA ALA A 218 8.41 -34.02 -15.81
C ALA A 218 8.96 -33.52 -14.45
N ASP A 219 8.62 -32.33 -13.97
CA ASP A 219 8.96 -31.90 -12.60
C ASP A 219 7.86 -32.35 -11.59
N PRO A 220 8.12 -33.33 -10.71
CA PRO A 220 7.17 -33.78 -9.70
C PRO A 220 6.85 -32.70 -8.66
N ALA A 221 7.70 -31.68 -8.47
CA ALA A 221 7.46 -30.58 -7.55
C ALA A 221 6.34 -29.64 -8.03
N ILE A 222 6.12 -29.55 -9.34
CA ILE A 222 5.00 -28.80 -9.93
C ILE A 222 3.67 -29.56 -9.73
N ARG A 223 3.70 -30.89 -9.57
CA ARG A 223 2.51 -31.72 -9.31
C ARG A 223 2.11 -31.80 -7.83
N LEU A 224 3.02 -31.51 -6.89
CA LEU A 224 2.82 -31.80 -5.46
C LEU A 224 2.38 -30.61 -4.59
N ALA A 225 2.21 -29.41 -5.15
CA ALA A 225 1.88 -28.21 -4.37
C ALA A 225 0.81 -27.29 -5.01
N THR A 226 -0.06 -27.81 -5.88
CA THR A 226 -1.30 -27.11 -6.22
C THR A 226 -2.27 -27.30 -5.06
N GLN A 227 -2.58 -26.25 -4.30
CA GLN A 227 -3.89 -26.23 -3.67
C GLN A 227 -4.92 -26.36 -4.80
N ASP A 228 -5.82 -27.35 -4.74
CA ASP A 228 -6.80 -27.67 -5.80
C ASP A 228 -7.76 -26.52 -6.16
N LYS A 229 -7.63 -25.36 -5.52
CA LYS A 229 -8.45 -24.18 -5.74
C LYS A 229 -7.90 -23.34 -6.90
N THR A 230 -8.63 -23.36 -8.02
CA THR A 230 -8.41 -22.43 -9.14
C THR A 230 -9.24 -21.18 -8.91
N TYR A 231 -8.62 -20.00 -9.04
CA TYR A 231 -9.30 -18.71 -8.95
C TYR A 231 -9.70 -18.21 -10.34
N ASP A 232 -10.65 -17.29 -10.43
CA ASP A 232 -10.92 -16.61 -11.69
C ASP A 232 -9.82 -15.59 -11.99
N VAL A 233 -9.44 -14.79 -10.98
CA VAL A 233 -8.42 -13.76 -11.14
C VAL A 233 -7.38 -13.80 -10.03
N PHE A 234 -6.10 -13.72 -10.42
CA PHE A 234 -4.97 -13.48 -9.54
C PHE A 234 -4.49 -12.04 -9.68
N ILE A 235 -4.30 -11.33 -8.57
CA ILE A 235 -3.80 -9.95 -8.53
C ILE A 235 -2.53 -9.91 -7.66
N ALA A 236 -1.43 -9.41 -8.19
CA ALA A 236 -0.26 -9.06 -7.40
C ALA A 236 -0.21 -7.56 -7.11
N GLY A 237 -0.14 -7.19 -5.83
CA GLY A 237 -0.12 -5.80 -5.35
C GLY A 237 -1.50 -5.33 -4.89
N SER A 238 -1.53 -4.72 -3.70
CA SER A 238 -2.75 -4.27 -3.02
C SER A 238 -2.88 -2.74 -2.94
N GLY A 239 -2.11 -2.00 -3.74
CA GLY A 239 -2.27 -0.56 -3.90
C GLY A 239 -3.64 -0.18 -4.48
N PRO A 240 -3.93 1.11 -4.68
CA PRO A 240 -5.24 1.59 -5.16
C PRO A 240 -5.66 0.97 -6.50
N ILE A 241 -4.70 0.72 -7.38
CA ILE A 241 -4.98 0.08 -8.68
C ILE A 241 -5.34 -1.39 -8.49
N GLY A 242 -4.59 -2.14 -7.67
CA GLY A 242 -4.92 -3.54 -7.35
C GLY A 242 -6.27 -3.65 -6.65
N ALA A 243 -6.57 -2.73 -5.75
CA ALA A 243 -7.87 -2.59 -5.09
C ALA A 243 -8.99 -2.30 -6.10
N THR A 244 -8.75 -1.44 -7.09
CA THR A 244 -9.72 -1.14 -8.18
C THR A 244 -10.08 -2.41 -8.96
N TYR A 245 -9.06 -3.18 -9.40
CA TYR A 245 -9.29 -4.47 -10.05
C TYR A 245 -10.10 -5.41 -9.15
N ALA A 246 -9.69 -5.55 -7.88
CA ALA A 246 -10.39 -6.43 -6.96
C ALA A 246 -11.86 -6.05 -6.78
N LYS A 247 -12.16 -4.76 -6.58
CA LYS A 247 -13.54 -4.30 -6.44
C LYS A 247 -14.36 -4.61 -7.69
N LYS A 248 -13.92 -4.17 -8.87
CA LYS A 248 -14.67 -4.35 -10.12
C LYS A 248 -14.91 -5.83 -10.45
N LEU A 249 -13.92 -6.69 -10.20
CA LEU A 249 -14.02 -8.12 -10.48
C LEU A 249 -14.86 -8.88 -9.46
N VAL A 250 -14.77 -8.53 -8.18
CA VAL A 250 -15.62 -9.12 -7.12
C VAL A 250 -17.08 -8.67 -7.29
N ASP A 251 -17.31 -7.40 -7.62
CA ASP A 251 -18.65 -6.87 -7.93
C ASP A 251 -19.27 -7.59 -9.14
N ALA A 252 -18.45 -8.03 -10.10
CA ALA A 252 -18.86 -8.86 -11.23
C ALA A 252 -19.03 -10.37 -10.89
N GLY A 253 -18.83 -10.77 -9.63
CA GLY A 253 -19.06 -12.13 -9.15
C GLY A 253 -17.89 -13.10 -9.31
N PHE A 254 -16.69 -12.61 -9.64
CA PHE A 254 -15.51 -13.46 -9.82
C PHE A 254 -14.76 -13.74 -8.52
N THR A 255 -14.16 -14.93 -8.44
CA THR A 255 -13.24 -15.27 -7.34
C THR A 255 -11.87 -14.64 -7.55
N VAL A 256 -11.45 -13.79 -6.61
CA VAL A 256 -10.23 -12.99 -6.70
C VAL A 256 -9.25 -13.37 -5.58
N LEU A 257 -8.04 -13.74 -5.97
CA LEU A 257 -6.90 -13.90 -5.07
C LEU A 257 -5.95 -12.71 -5.25
N MET A 258 -5.80 -11.89 -4.22
CA MET A 258 -4.82 -10.81 -4.15
C MET A 258 -3.64 -11.21 -3.26
N VAL A 259 -2.42 -10.96 -3.71
CA VAL A 259 -1.20 -11.13 -2.91
C VAL A 259 -0.46 -9.81 -2.74
N GLU A 260 -0.02 -9.52 -1.52
CA GLU A 260 0.77 -8.35 -1.16
C GLU A 260 2.05 -8.81 -0.46
N MET A 261 3.19 -8.27 -0.89
CA MET A 261 4.48 -8.61 -0.27
C MET A 261 4.66 -7.93 1.09
N GLY A 262 4.05 -6.78 1.30
CA GLY A 262 4.02 -6.10 2.58
C GLY A 262 3.01 -6.70 3.57
N SER A 263 3.11 -6.27 4.83
CA SER A 263 2.13 -6.56 5.87
C SER A 263 0.92 -5.62 5.78
N ALA A 264 -0.19 -6.01 6.40
CA ALA A 264 -1.26 -5.07 6.71
C ALA A 264 -0.86 -4.29 7.99
N ASP A 265 -0.55 -3.00 7.83
CA ASP A 265 0.01 -2.16 8.89
C ASP A 265 -0.86 -0.95 9.25
N SER A 266 -2.00 -0.78 8.57
CA SER A 266 -2.98 0.28 8.81
C SER A 266 -4.38 -0.23 8.54
N PHE A 267 -5.33 0.11 9.41
CA PHE A 267 -6.69 -0.41 9.40
C PHE A 267 -7.70 0.70 9.69
N VAL A 268 -8.91 0.54 9.17
CA VAL A 268 -10.08 1.35 9.52
C VAL A 268 -11.24 0.44 9.88
N SER A 269 -12.00 0.79 10.92
CA SER A 269 -13.23 0.07 11.27
C SER A 269 -14.33 0.49 10.30
N ALA A 270 -15.01 -0.48 9.69
CA ALA A 270 -16.08 -0.21 8.74
C ALA A 270 -17.42 0.19 9.39
N GLY A 271 -17.46 0.32 10.72
CA GLY A 271 -18.65 0.73 11.50
C GLY A 271 -19.72 -0.33 11.67
N VAL A 272 -19.66 -1.43 10.89
CA VAL A 272 -20.55 -2.60 11.00
C VAL A 272 -19.74 -3.76 11.59
N ASP A 273 -20.23 -4.34 12.70
CA ASP A 273 -19.67 -5.52 13.37
C ASP A 273 -18.15 -5.46 13.67
N ASP A 274 -17.61 -4.24 13.82
CA ASP A 274 -16.18 -3.95 14.02
C ASP A 274 -15.23 -4.59 12.99
N ILE A 275 -15.70 -4.76 11.75
CA ILE A 275 -14.89 -5.29 10.65
C ILE A 275 -13.74 -4.33 10.34
N GLN A 276 -12.51 -4.84 10.43
CA GLN A 276 -11.29 -4.11 10.13
C GLN A 276 -10.92 -4.22 8.65
N VAL A 277 -10.84 -3.08 7.96
CA VAL A 277 -10.44 -2.98 6.56
C VAL A 277 -8.98 -2.52 6.49
N PRO A 278 -8.07 -3.30 5.88
CA PRO A 278 -6.66 -2.94 5.81
C PRO A 278 -6.37 -1.90 4.71
N GLY A 279 -5.21 -1.26 4.81
CA GLY A 279 -4.70 -0.29 3.84
C GLY A 279 -5.27 1.11 4.01
N ALA A 280 -5.66 1.47 5.24
CA ALA A 280 -6.15 2.80 5.59
C ALA A 280 -5.05 3.87 5.47
N HIS A 281 -5.46 5.13 5.33
CA HIS A 281 -4.52 6.24 5.29
C HIS A 281 -3.97 6.50 6.70
N LYS A 282 -2.64 6.41 6.87
CA LYS A 282 -2.00 6.53 8.20
C LYS A 282 -2.19 7.92 8.81
N LYS A 283 -2.29 8.97 7.98
CA LYS A 283 -2.56 10.36 8.40
C LYS A 283 -3.93 10.54 9.08
N ASN A 284 -4.84 9.58 8.97
CA ASN A 284 -6.16 9.65 9.61
C ASN A 284 -6.08 9.55 11.13
N GLU A 285 -4.99 9.02 11.68
CA GLU A 285 -4.78 9.00 13.12
C GLU A 285 -4.78 10.43 13.69
N ILE A 286 -5.54 10.63 14.77
CA ILE A 286 -5.76 11.95 15.39
C ILE A 286 -4.43 12.65 15.73
N ILE A 287 -3.40 11.89 16.11
CA ILE A 287 -2.09 12.44 16.47
C ILE A 287 -1.42 13.16 15.31
N TYR A 288 -1.56 12.65 14.08
CA TYR A 288 -0.97 13.26 12.89
C TYR A 288 -1.78 14.44 12.38
N GLN A 289 -3.10 14.45 12.60
CA GLN A 289 -3.92 15.63 12.26
C GLN A 289 -3.70 16.78 13.25
N LYS A 290 -3.38 16.47 14.52
CA LYS A 290 -2.99 17.48 15.51
C LYS A 290 -1.55 17.99 15.33
N ASN A 291 -0.68 17.19 14.72
CA ASN A 291 0.69 17.56 14.41
C ASN A 291 1.11 16.92 13.08
N ILE A 292 0.90 17.67 12.00
CA ILE A 292 1.15 17.21 10.63
C ILE A 292 2.63 16.96 10.36
N ASP A 293 3.53 17.71 11.01
CA ASP A 293 4.97 17.60 10.80
C ASP A 293 5.54 16.25 11.27
N ARG A 294 4.86 15.58 12.21
CA ARG A 294 5.23 14.21 12.63
C ARG A 294 5.02 13.17 11.53
N PHE A 295 4.10 13.43 10.61
CA PHE A 295 3.76 12.48 9.55
C PHE A 295 4.88 12.33 8.50
N VAL A 296 5.80 13.30 8.41
CA VAL A 296 7.03 13.20 7.60
C VAL A 296 7.80 11.91 7.91
N ASN A 297 7.92 11.57 9.21
CA ASN A 297 8.66 10.38 9.64
C ASN A 297 7.98 9.09 9.22
N VAL A 298 6.64 9.08 9.14
CA VAL A 298 5.86 7.92 8.66
C VAL A 298 6.14 7.70 7.18
N ILE A 299 6.20 8.78 6.39
CA ILE A 299 6.53 8.70 4.97
C ILE A 299 7.97 8.21 4.79
N GLN A 300 8.94 8.83 5.46
CA GLN A 300 10.36 8.44 5.37
C GLN A 300 10.59 6.97 5.77
N GLY A 301 9.91 6.49 6.82
CA GLY A 301 9.98 5.08 7.23
C GLY A 301 9.31 4.10 6.26
N ALA A 302 8.40 4.57 5.41
CA ALA A 302 7.68 3.73 4.44
C ALA A 302 8.35 3.68 3.05
N LEU A 303 9.27 4.61 2.75
CA LEU A 303 9.94 4.73 1.45
C LEU A 303 11.26 3.95 1.45
N ASN A 304 11.34 2.92 0.60
CA ASN A 304 12.55 2.13 0.40
C ASN A 304 13.17 2.52 -0.95
N THR A 305 14.33 3.17 -0.93
CA THR A 305 15.02 3.62 -2.15
C THR A 305 15.34 2.45 -3.07
N VAL A 306 15.08 2.63 -4.37
CA VAL A 306 15.13 1.57 -5.37
C VAL A 306 16.55 1.20 -5.78
N SER A 307 17.41 2.18 -6.06
CA SER A 307 18.79 1.95 -6.53
C SER A 307 19.76 2.96 -5.94
N ILE A 308 20.55 2.52 -4.94
CA ILE A 308 21.53 3.37 -4.23
C ILE A 308 22.93 3.09 -4.81
N PRO A 309 23.61 4.03 -5.45
CA PRO A 309 24.95 3.80 -5.99
C PRO A 309 25.98 3.56 -4.88
N THR A 310 27.05 2.82 -5.20
CA THR A 310 28.21 2.70 -4.30
C THR A 310 28.93 4.04 -4.14
N SER A 311 29.65 4.20 -3.02
CA SER A 311 30.40 5.42 -2.72
C SER A 311 31.79 5.04 -2.22
N ASN A 312 32.84 5.66 -2.78
CA ASN A 312 34.21 5.50 -2.30
C ASN A 312 34.74 6.78 -1.66
N LEU A 313 33.94 7.39 -0.77
CA LEU A 313 34.36 8.59 -0.05
C LEU A 313 35.46 8.22 0.95
N ALA A 314 36.62 8.86 0.84
CA ALA A 314 37.68 8.74 1.82
C ALA A 314 37.28 9.53 3.08
N ILE A 315 37.33 8.88 4.24
CA ILE A 315 37.06 9.53 5.54
C ILE A 315 38.41 9.65 6.27
N PRO A 316 39.16 10.75 6.06
CA PRO A 316 40.55 10.88 6.52
C PRO A 316 40.68 11.01 8.04
N THR A 317 39.57 11.29 8.73
CA THR A 317 39.51 11.47 10.19
C THR A 317 39.25 10.17 10.95
N LEU A 318 39.18 9.03 10.25
CA LEU A 318 39.06 7.72 10.91
C LEU A 318 40.35 7.39 11.67
N ASP A 319 40.20 6.74 12.83
CA ASP A 319 41.33 6.19 13.59
C ASP A 319 42.21 5.33 12.65
N PRO A 320 43.53 5.54 12.61
CA PRO A 320 44.41 4.74 11.77
C PRO A 320 44.36 3.23 12.05
N ASN A 321 43.87 2.80 13.22
CA ASN A 321 43.73 1.40 13.60
C ASN A 321 42.40 0.78 13.18
N VAL A 322 41.42 1.56 12.71
CA VAL A 322 40.18 0.98 12.15
C VAL A 322 40.38 0.60 10.70
N PHE A 323 39.70 -0.45 10.26
CA PHE A 323 39.75 -0.88 8.86
C PHE A 323 39.12 0.20 7.95
N GLN A 324 39.80 0.54 6.86
CA GLN A 324 39.38 1.59 5.92
C GLN A 324 39.34 1.04 4.49
N ASN A 325 38.41 1.56 3.70
CA ASN A 325 38.39 1.36 2.26
C ASN A 325 39.62 2.02 1.63
N THR A 326 40.09 1.47 0.51
CA THR A 326 41.16 2.09 -0.28
C THR A 326 40.62 2.58 -1.62
N LYS A 327 41.43 3.39 -2.32
CA LYS A 327 41.09 3.86 -3.67
C LYS A 327 40.79 2.70 -4.61
N ASP A 328 41.57 1.62 -4.53
CA ASP A 328 41.47 0.45 -5.40
C ASP A 328 40.51 -0.62 -4.86
N LYS A 329 40.13 -0.53 -3.58
CA LYS A 329 39.20 -1.46 -2.92
C LYS A 329 38.12 -0.68 -2.16
N PRO A 330 37.13 -0.11 -2.89
CA PRO A 330 35.94 0.46 -2.27
C PRO A 330 35.12 -0.63 -1.56
N PHE A 331 34.34 -0.23 -0.55
CA PHE A 331 33.33 -1.10 0.01
C PHE A 331 32.15 -1.26 -0.95
N ILE A 332 31.70 -2.50 -1.12
CA ILE A 332 30.36 -2.82 -1.62
C ILE A 332 29.55 -3.16 -0.37
N SER A 333 28.80 -2.18 0.11
CA SER A 333 27.96 -2.32 1.30
C SER A 333 26.60 -2.89 0.93
N LEU A 334 26.02 -3.68 1.84
CA LEU A 334 24.66 -4.18 1.71
C LEU A 334 23.68 -3.02 1.44
N GLY A 335 22.74 -3.23 0.51
CA GLY A 335 21.76 -2.23 0.10
C GLY A 335 22.25 -1.22 -0.95
N LYS A 336 23.51 -1.34 -1.42
CA LYS A 336 24.02 -0.53 -2.53
C LYS A 336 24.12 -1.33 -3.82
N ASN A 337 23.79 -0.68 -4.93
CA ASN A 337 23.91 -1.17 -6.29
C ASN A 337 25.24 -0.68 -6.91
N PRO A 338 26.27 -1.54 -7.04
CA PRO A 338 27.54 -1.19 -7.70
C PRO A 338 27.43 -0.95 -9.22
N LYS A 339 26.32 -1.33 -9.86
CA LYS A 339 26.09 -1.12 -11.31
C LYS A 339 25.41 0.23 -11.59
N GLN A 340 24.80 0.83 -10.59
CA GLN A 340 24.16 2.13 -10.72
C GLN A 340 25.20 3.23 -10.86
N SER A 341 25.21 3.91 -12.00
CA SER A 341 25.91 5.19 -12.11
C SER A 341 25.10 6.27 -11.36
N PRO A 342 25.76 7.14 -10.58
CA PRO A 342 25.08 8.19 -9.83
C PRO A 342 24.55 9.33 -10.71
N PHE A 343 25.00 9.46 -11.96
CA PHE A 343 24.71 10.61 -12.83
C PHE A 343 23.50 10.39 -13.76
N ASP A 344 23.07 9.15 -13.96
CA ASP A 344 21.90 8.74 -14.74
C ASP A 344 20.87 7.99 -13.89
N ASN A 345 20.86 8.27 -12.57
CA ASN A 345 19.99 7.64 -11.60
C ASN A 345 18.71 8.46 -11.33
N LEU A 346 17.65 7.77 -10.91
CA LEU A 346 16.55 8.36 -10.12
C LEU A 346 16.83 8.11 -8.64
N GLY A 347 17.76 8.90 -8.09
CA GLY A 347 18.37 8.62 -6.77
C GLY A 347 17.43 8.66 -5.56
N ALA A 348 16.24 9.24 -5.71
CA ALA A 348 15.21 9.27 -4.67
C ALA A 348 13.98 8.42 -5.02
N GLU A 349 13.97 7.74 -6.17
CA GLU A 349 12.90 6.80 -6.50
C GLU A 349 12.82 5.73 -5.41
N ALA A 350 11.62 5.53 -4.88
CA ALA A 350 11.39 4.65 -3.74
C ALA A 350 10.13 3.81 -3.93
N VAL A 351 10.06 2.70 -3.21
CA VAL A 351 8.89 1.81 -3.17
C VAL A 351 8.41 1.61 -1.74
N THR A 352 7.10 1.41 -1.60
CA THR A 352 6.48 1.04 -0.32
C THR A 352 5.94 -0.37 -0.37
N HIS A 353 6.06 -1.07 0.76
CA HIS A 353 5.70 -2.46 0.95
C HIS A 353 4.73 -2.59 2.13
N CYS A 354 3.45 -2.33 1.88
CA CYS A 354 2.36 -2.56 2.83
C CYS A 354 1.04 -2.75 2.08
N VAL A 355 0.02 -3.26 2.76
CA VAL A 355 -1.34 -3.28 2.21
C VAL A 355 -1.79 -1.84 1.94
N GLY A 356 -2.31 -1.58 0.75
CA GLY A 356 -2.64 -0.23 0.28
C GLY A 356 -1.48 0.54 -0.37
N GLY A 357 -0.25 0.03 -0.27
CA GLY A 357 0.93 0.62 -0.90
C GLY A 357 1.13 2.09 -0.53
N MET A 358 1.48 2.92 -1.52
CA MET A 358 1.73 4.35 -1.29
C MET A 358 0.49 5.14 -0.86
N THR A 359 -0.73 4.64 -1.09
CA THR A 359 -1.94 5.37 -0.64
C THR A 359 -2.12 5.41 0.87
N THR A 360 -1.33 4.64 1.61
CA THR A 360 -1.29 4.77 3.07
C THR A 360 -0.67 6.09 3.54
N HIS A 361 0.05 6.80 2.67
CA HIS A 361 0.75 8.03 3.03
C HIS A 361 0.85 9.08 1.91
N TRP A 362 0.14 8.89 0.80
CA TRP A 362 0.10 9.85 -0.30
C TRP A 362 -0.60 11.16 0.07
N THR A 363 -0.45 12.15 -0.80
CA THR A 363 -0.98 13.51 -0.57
C THR A 363 -2.44 13.66 -1.03
N CYS A 364 -3.01 12.59 -1.61
CA CYS A 364 -4.39 12.50 -2.10
C CYS A 364 -4.74 13.42 -3.29
N ALA A 365 -3.77 14.11 -3.89
CA ALA A 365 -4.01 14.92 -5.08
C ALA A 365 -4.44 14.05 -6.28
N THR A 366 -5.60 14.36 -6.85
CA THR A 366 -6.25 13.60 -7.93
C THR A 366 -6.71 14.49 -9.10
N PRO A 367 -5.80 15.28 -9.72
CA PRO A 367 -6.12 16.04 -10.92
C PRO A 367 -6.37 15.11 -12.12
N GLU A 368 -7.16 15.59 -13.08
CA GLU A 368 -7.20 14.99 -14.43
C GLU A 368 -5.99 15.45 -15.25
N LEU A 369 -5.54 14.60 -16.18
CA LEU A 369 -4.51 14.98 -17.15
C LEU A 369 -5.08 15.89 -18.24
N HIS A 370 -4.30 16.90 -18.62
CA HIS A 370 -4.65 17.85 -19.68
C HIS A 370 -4.99 17.12 -21.00
N PRO A 371 -6.18 17.35 -21.60
CA PRO A 371 -6.68 16.54 -22.72
C PRO A 371 -5.77 16.46 -23.94
N THR A 372 -4.99 17.52 -24.22
CA THR A 372 -4.16 17.59 -25.44
C THR A 372 -2.66 17.42 -25.21
N ILE A 373 -2.17 17.59 -23.97
CA ILE A 373 -0.73 17.62 -23.67
C ILE A 373 -0.32 16.33 -22.95
N GLU A 374 -1.07 15.96 -21.92
CA GLU A 374 -0.69 14.89 -20.99
C GLU A 374 -1.47 13.60 -21.24
N ARG A 375 -2.74 13.72 -21.62
CA ARG A 375 -3.67 12.59 -21.70
C ARG A 375 -3.29 11.63 -22.84
N PRO A 376 -3.15 10.32 -22.56
CA PRO A 376 -2.84 9.34 -23.59
C PRO A 376 -4.07 8.98 -24.43
N LYS A 377 -3.84 8.59 -25.69
CA LYS A 377 -4.90 8.12 -26.59
C LYS A 377 -5.28 6.67 -26.31
N LEU A 378 -6.55 6.43 -26.06
CA LEU A 378 -7.20 5.13 -25.86
C LEU A 378 -7.91 4.60 -27.11
N ASP A 379 -8.29 5.50 -28.03
CA ASP A 379 -8.88 5.18 -29.33
C ASP A 379 -8.24 6.03 -30.45
N ASN A 380 -8.31 5.56 -31.70
CA ASN A 380 -7.87 6.33 -32.87
C ASN A 380 -8.85 7.46 -33.21
N ASP A 381 -10.13 7.28 -32.92
CA ASP A 381 -11.19 8.27 -33.09
C ASP A 381 -11.20 9.24 -31.90
N SER A 382 -10.93 10.53 -32.17
CA SER A 382 -10.86 11.56 -31.13
C SER A 382 -12.18 11.78 -30.39
N SER A 383 -13.33 11.57 -31.03
CA SER A 383 -14.63 11.70 -30.35
C SER A 383 -14.84 10.54 -29.38
N LYS A 384 -14.50 9.31 -29.77
CA LYS A 384 -14.60 8.14 -28.90
C LYS A 384 -13.59 8.18 -27.77
N ASP A 385 -12.38 8.64 -28.05
CA ASP A 385 -11.34 8.84 -27.04
C ASP A 385 -11.82 9.81 -25.95
N GLN A 386 -12.36 10.96 -26.36
CA GLN A 386 -12.90 11.95 -25.43
C GLN A 386 -14.06 11.35 -24.60
N GLN A 387 -15.02 10.67 -25.24
CA GLN A 387 -16.14 10.01 -24.55
C GLN A 387 -15.66 8.95 -23.54
N LEU A 388 -14.61 8.19 -23.86
CA LEU A 388 -14.02 7.23 -22.93
C LEU A 388 -13.47 7.94 -21.69
N TRP A 389 -12.71 9.02 -21.86
CA TRP A 389 -12.17 9.77 -20.72
C TRP A 389 -13.25 10.49 -19.91
N ASP A 390 -14.26 11.04 -20.58
CA ASP A 390 -15.40 11.70 -19.95
C ASP A 390 -16.23 10.72 -19.12
N ARG A 391 -16.20 9.42 -19.42
CA ARG A 391 -16.77 8.36 -18.60
C ARG A 391 -15.84 7.90 -17.48
N LEU A 392 -14.57 7.65 -17.80
CA LEU A 392 -13.62 7.01 -16.88
C LEU A 392 -13.22 7.91 -15.71
N TYR A 393 -13.02 9.22 -15.94
CA TYR A 393 -12.61 10.13 -14.86
C TYR A 393 -13.70 10.32 -13.78
N PRO A 394 -14.98 10.56 -14.11
CA PRO A 394 -16.04 10.59 -13.10
C PRO A 394 -16.15 9.29 -12.30
N GLU A 395 -16.06 8.14 -12.97
CA GLU A 395 -16.11 6.84 -12.29
C GLU A 395 -14.90 6.67 -11.35
N ALA A 396 -13.70 7.01 -11.80
CA ALA A 396 -12.49 6.98 -10.97
C ALA A 396 -12.58 7.93 -9.78
N ARG A 397 -13.17 9.13 -9.96
CA ARG A 397 -13.43 10.08 -8.87
C ARG A 397 -14.38 9.52 -7.84
N SER A 398 -15.50 8.94 -8.27
CA SER A 398 -16.47 8.31 -7.38
C SER A 398 -15.85 7.14 -6.63
N LEU A 399 -15.01 6.36 -7.30
CA LEU A 399 -14.39 5.17 -6.74
C LEU A 399 -13.38 5.49 -5.63
N ILE A 400 -12.55 6.51 -5.83
CA ILE A 400 -11.54 6.92 -4.83
C ILE A 400 -12.11 7.91 -3.80
N GLY A 401 -13.23 8.58 -4.09
CA GLY A 401 -13.82 9.62 -3.24
C GLY A 401 -13.24 11.02 -3.46
N CYS A 402 -12.97 11.40 -4.72
CA CYS A 402 -12.39 12.71 -5.05
C CYS A 402 -13.36 13.87 -4.75
N PHE A 403 -12.95 14.75 -3.82
CA PHE A 403 -13.55 16.04 -3.55
C PHE A 403 -12.89 17.14 -4.41
N GLN A 404 -13.70 17.90 -5.15
CA GLN A 404 -13.21 18.94 -6.06
C GLN A 404 -12.99 20.31 -5.40
N GLY A 405 -13.15 20.40 -4.07
CA GLY A 405 -12.99 21.63 -3.31
C GLY A 405 -14.22 22.54 -3.29
N GLU A 406 -14.32 23.38 -2.27
CA GLU A 406 -15.30 24.47 -2.17
C GLU A 406 -14.58 25.80 -2.40
N GLY A 407 -14.84 26.48 -3.52
CA GLY A 407 -14.22 27.77 -3.82
C GLY A 407 -14.36 28.18 -5.28
N LYS A 408 -14.56 29.47 -5.53
CA LYS A 408 -14.59 30.01 -6.90
C LYS A 408 -13.16 30.07 -7.45
N PRO A 409 -12.93 29.63 -8.71
CA PRO A 409 -11.66 29.85 -9.38
C PRO A 409 -11.30 31.34 -9.40
N PHE A 410 -10.02 31.63 -9.22
CA PHE A 410 -9.45 32.96 -9.30
C PHE A 410 -8.54 33.06 -10.52
N GLU A 411 -8.71 34.10 -11.33
CA GLU A 411 -7.94 34.30 -12.56
C GLU A 411 -7.02 35.52 -12.43
N LYS A 412 -5.71 35.29 -12.57
CA LYS A 412 -4.69 36.33 -12.67
C LYS A 412 -3.56 35.81 -13.54
N ASN A 413 -3.59 36.13 -14.84
CA ASN A 413 -2.74 35.57 -15.91
C ASN A 413 -2.87 34.05 -16.14
N ARG A 414 -3.22 33.29 -15.10
CA ARG A 414 -3.61 31.87 -15.12
C ARG A 414 -4.76 31.63 -14.15
N VAL A 415 -5.37 30.46 -14.24
CA VAL A 415 -6.49 30.04 -13.36
C VAL A 415 -5.96 29.32 -12.13
N PHE A 416 -6.32 29.80 -10.94
CA PHE A 416 -6.11 29.13 -9.67
C PHE A 416 -7.44 28.59 -9.16
N LYS A 417 -7.47 27.33 -8.73
CA LYS A 417 -8.67 26.66 -8.22
C LYS A 417 -8.31 25.72 -7.07
N PRO A 418 -9.29 25.22 -6.31
CA PRO A 418 -9.03 24.20 -5.30
C PRO A 418 -8.35 22.96 -5.90
N LEU A 419 -7.37 22.41 -5.19
CA LEU A 419 -6.73 21.16 -5.57
C LEU A 419 -7.74 20.01 -5.40
N PRO A 420 -7.99 19.17 -6.44
CA PRO A 420 -8.84 17.98 -6.27
C PRO A 420 -8.15 16.97 -5.35
N LEU A 421 -8.83 16.60 -4.27
CA LEU A 421 -8.27 15.75 -3.22
C LEU A 421 -9.18 14.54 -2.97
N ALA A 422 -8.61 13.35 -2.87
CA ALA A 422 -9.32 12.15 -2.40
C ALA A 422 -9.40 12.18 -0.86
N CYS A 423 -10.36 12.94 -0.34
CA CYS A 423 -10.65 13.03 1.09
C CYS A 423 -12.07 13.54 1.33
N HIS A 424 -12.53 13.46 2.57
CA HIS A 424 -13.70 14.21 3.01
C HIS A 424 -13.49 14.76 4.42
N ARG A 425 -14.12 15.91 4.71
CA ARG A 425 -14.09 16.49 6.05
C ARG A 425 -15.09 15.78 6.94
N MET A 426 -14.68 15.47 8.17
CA MET A 426 -15.55 14.79 9.15
C MET A 426 -16.56 15.77 9.77
N SER A 427 -17.50 15.25 10.57
CA SER A 427 -18.48 16.06 11.31
C SER A 427 -17.82 17.09 12.24
N ASN A 428 -16.68 16.73 12.83
CA ASN A 428 -15.79 17.69 13.48
C ASN A 428 -14.89 18.33 12.40
N PRO A 429 -14.99 19.65 12.19
CA PRO A 429 -14.29 20.33 11.10
C PRO A 429 -12.77 20.35 11.27
N ASP A 430 -12.22 20.01 12.45
CA ASP A 430 -10.78 19.90 12.66
C ASP A 430 -10.17 18.66 11.99
N TYR A 431 -10.99 17.68 11.59
CA TYR A 431 -10.53 16.39 11.09
C TYR A 431 -10.96 16.13 9.65
N VAL A 432 -10.04 15.57 8.89
CA VAL A 432 -10.22 15.11 7.51
C VAL A 432 -9.94 13.62 7.46
N ASP A 433 -10.82 12.87 6.82
CA ASP A 433 -10.57 11.48 6.46
C ASP A 433 -9.98 11.45 5.05
N TRP A 434 -8.68 11.13 4.99
CA TRP A 434 -7.91 11.00 3.76
C TRP A 434 -8.14 9.61 3.17
N HIS A 435 -8.50 9.57 1.89
CA HIS A 435 -8.85 8.31 1.26
C HIS A 435 -7.62 7.51 0.83
N SER A 436 -7.77 6.19 0.78
CA SER A 436 -6.74 5.24 0.39
C SER A 436 -7.34 4.02 -0.30
N ALA A 437 -6.51 3.00 -0.57
CA ALA A 437 -6.99 1.69 -1.04
C ALA A 437 -8.08 1.08 -0.14
N SER A 438 -8.11 1.41 1.16
CA SER A 438 -9.15 0.92 2.08
C SER A 438 -10.55 1.37 1.64
N ASN A 439 -10.72 2.60 1.17
CA ASN A 439 -12.02 3.12 0.71
C ASN A 439 -12.55 2.34 -0.50
N ILE A 440 -11.65 1.85 -1.36
CA ILE A 440 -12.01 0.99 -2.50
C ILE A 440 -12.36 -0.43 -2.02
N LEU A 441 -11.61 -0.97 -1.06
CA LEU A 441 -11.79 -2.34 -0.56
C LEU A 441 -12.92 -2.49 0.46
N GLN A 442 -13.36 -1.40 1.10
CA GLN A 442 -14.30 -1.41 2.22
C GLN A 442 -15.56 -2.20 1.91
N ASP A 443 -16.17 -1.93 0.77
CA ASP A 443 -17.38 -2.62 0.29
C ASP A 443 -17.20 -4.14 0.19
N ILE A 444 -16.03 -4.63 -0.22
CA ILE A 444 -15.74 -6.08 -0.27
C ILE A 444 -15.71 -6.70 1.13
N TYR A 445 -15.24 -5.96 2.13
CA TYR A 445 -15.09 -6.44 3.51
C TYR A 445 -16.39 -6.37 4.31
N VAL A 446 -17.21 -5.33 4.09
CA VAL A 446 -18.50 -5.13 4.76
C VAL A 446 -19.53 -6.15 4.31
N HIS A 447 -19.51 -6.54 3.02
CA HIS A 447 -20.47 -7.45 2.43
C HIS A 447 -19.99 -8.92 2.48
N PRO A 448 -20.58 -9.80 3.31
CA PRO A 448 -20.11 -11.18 3.46
C PRO A 448 -20.13 -12.00 2.16
N GLU A 449 -21.07 -11.72 1.26
CA GLU A 449 -21.17 -12.31 -0.08
C GLU A 449 -19.97 -11.95 -0.97
N LYS A 450 -19.54 -10.68 -0.94
CA LYS A 450 -18.35 -10.21 -1.66
C LYS A 450 -17.08 -10.72 -1.00
N LYS A 451 -17.03 -10.73 0.33
CA LYS A 451 -15.88 -11.20 1.10
C LYS A 451 -15.55 -12.67 0.81
N LYS A 452 -16.56 -13.53 0.60
CA LYS A 452 -16.36 -14.95 0.21
C LYS A 452 -15.64 -15.11 -1.12
N LEU A 453 -15.80 -14.16 -2.04
CA LEU A 453 -15.16 -14.17 -3.35
C LEU A 453 -13.73 -13.61 -3.32
N PHE A 454 -13.34 -12.91 -2.25
CA PHE A 454 -12.07 -12.19 -2.16
C PHE A 454 -11.12 -12.76 -1.10
N THR A 455 -9.91 -13.12 -1.52
CA THR A 455 -8.82 -13.56 -0.63
C THR A 455 -7.64 -12.60 -0.74
N LEU A 456 -7.17 -12.06 0.39
CA LEU A 456 -5.94 -11.25 0.47
C LEU A 456 -4.87 -12.00 1.25
N LEU A 457 -3.72 -12.26 0.64
CA LEU A 457 -2.54 -12.84 1.29
C LEU A 457 -1.46 -11.78 1.47
N THR A 458 -1.17 -11.40 2.71
CA THR A 458 -0.12 -10.42 3.07
C THR A 458 1.21 -11.10 3.37
N ASN A 459 2.34 -10.42 3.26
CA ASN A 459 3.68 -11.01 3.36
C ASN A 459 3.93 -12.13 2.33
N HIS A 460 3.29 -12.04 1.17
CA HIS A 460 3.36 -12.99 0.07
C HIS A 460 3.94 -12.31 -1.17
N LEU A 461 5.18 -12.65 -1.49
CA LEU A 461 5.91 -12.12 -2.62
C LEU A 461 5.56 -12.92 -3.87
N CYS A 462 4.83 -12.34 -4.83
CA CYS A 462 4.78 -12.90 -6.17
C CYS A 462 6.18 -12.82 -6.79
N VAL A 463 6.82 -13.98 -7.01
CA VAL A 463 8.20 -14.05 -7.51
C VAL A 463 8.19 -13.92 -9.03
N ARG A 464 7.42 -14.79 -9.70
CA ARG A 464 7.31 -14.89 -11.17
C ARG A 464 5.96 -15.47 -11.60
N LEU A 465 5.65 -15.31 -12.88
CA LEU A 465 4.56 -16.03 -13.54
C LEU A 465 5.16 -17.08 -14.48
N ALA A 466 4.67 -18.32 -14.40
CA ALA A 466 5.08 -19.38 -15.31
C ALA A 466 4.26 -19.28 -16.60
N VAL A 467 4.97 -19.25 -17.73
CA VAL A 467 4.39 -19.11 -19.06
C VAL A 467 4.26 -20.49 -19.71
N ASP A 468 3.09 -20.78 -20.27
CA ASP A 468 2.84 -22.02 -21.00
C ASP A 468 3.52 -22.00 -22.38
N THR A 469 4.64 -22.72 -22.50
CA THR A 469 5.44 -22.84 -23.73
C THR A 469 4.82 -23.72 -24.81
N SER A 470 3.78 -24.51 -24.49
CA SER A 470 3.09 -25.35 -25.47
C SER A 470 2.21 -24.53 -26.44
N SER A 471 2.00 -23.25 -26.12
CA SER A 471 1.13 -22.32 -26.85
C SER A 471 1.71 -21.93 -28.22
N LYS A 472 0.84 -21.81 -29.24
CA LYS A 472 1.22 -21.26 -30.56
C LYS A 472 1.58 -19.76 -30.46
N PRO A 473 2.45 -19.23 -31.35
CA PRO A 473 2.70 -17.78 -31.46
C PRO A 473 1.41 -16.98 -31.52
N GLY A 474 1.30 -15.91 -30.72
CA GLY A 474 0.09 -15.06 -30.63
C GLY A 474 -0.99 -15.55 -29.67
N SER A 475 -0.74 -16.62 -28.90
CA SER A 475 -1.73 -17.19 -27.96
C SER A 475 -1.12 -17.62 -26.62
N VAL A 476 -0.07 -16.92 -26.18
CA VAL A 476 0.68 -17.29 -24.98
C VAL A 476 -0.21 -17.12 -23.74
N LYS A 477 -0.16 -18.09 -22.82
CA LYS A 477 -0.90 -18.03 -21.56
C LYS A 477 0.04 -18.14 -20.37
N ILE A 478 -0.34 -17.46 -19.30
CA ILE A 478 0.21 -17.73 -17.97
C ILE A 478 -0.50 -18.96 -17.41
N ALA A 479 0.29 -19.93 -16.97
CA ALA A 479 -0.19 -21.19 -16.41
C ALA A 479 -0.38 -21.13 -14.89
N LEU A 480 0.56 -20.49 -14.18
CA LEU A 480 0.55 -20.34 -12.73
C LEU A 480 1.37 -19.14 -12.25
N ALA A 481 1.07 -18.64 -11.06
CA ALA A 481 1.89 -17.66 -10.34
C ALA A 481 2.66 -18.35 -9.23
N GLU A 482 3.97 -18.10 -9.15
CA GLU A 482 4.82 -18.53 -8.04
C GLU A 482 4.87 -17.44 -6.97
N VAL A 483 4.54 -17.81 -5.73
CA VAL A 483 4.41 -16.88 -4.61
C VAL A 483 5.17 -17.42 -3.40
N LYS A 484 6.09 -16.62 -2.85
CA LYS A 484 6.90 -16.94 -1.67
C LYS A 484 6.26 -16.32 -0.43
N ASN A 485 5.95 -17.13 0.59
CA ASN A 485 5.52 -16.64 1.90
C ASN A 485 6.73 -16.22 2.73
N LEU A 486 6.86 -14.92 2.93
CA LEU A 486 8.02 -14.32 3.60
C LEU A 486 8.07 -14.63 5.10
N LEU A 487 6.93 -14.85 5.75
CA LEU A 487 6.89 -15.23 7.17
C LEU A 487 7.45 -16.64 7.41
N LYS A 488 7.16 -17.58 6.49
CA LYS A 488 7.75 -18.92 6.54
C LYS A 488 9.27 -18.90 6.36
N VAL A 489 9.73 -18.07 5.42
CA VAL A 489 11.17 -17.85 5.20
C VAL A 489 11.83 -17.31 6.47
N ALA A 490 11.19 -16.33 7.12
CA ALA A 490 11.67 -15.78 8.39
C ALA A 490 11.70 -16.82 9.52
N SER A 491 10.79 -17.79 9.53
CA SER A 491 10.80 -18.91 10.50
C SER A 491 11.82 -20.02 10.20
N GLY A 492 12.68 -19.85 9.20
CA GLY A 492 13.72 -20.82 8.85
C GLY A 492 13.24 -22.00 7.99
N SER A 493 12.03 -21.93 7.42
CA SER A 493 11.56 -22.95 6.49
C SER A 493 12.39 -22.96 5.21
N SER A 494 12.52 -24.13 4.59
CA SER A 494 13.22 -24.25 3.31
C SER A 494 12.49 -23.46 2.20
N PHE A 495 13.21 -23.16 1.10
CA PHE A 495 12.65 -22.48 -0.06
C PHE A 495 11.42 -23.21 -0.63
N GLN A 496 11.46 -24.55 -0.65
CA GLN A 496 10.36 -25.37 -1.16
C GLN A 496 9.11 -25.31 -0.27
N GLU A 497 9.27 -25.23 1.06
CA GLU A 497 8.15 -25.17 2.02
C GLU A 497 7.48 -23.79 2.12
N SER A 498 8.21 -22.74 1.70
CA SER A 498 7.73 -21.36 1.68
C SER A 498 7.14 -20.94 0.34
N THR A 499 7.36 -21.70 -0.73
CA THR A 499 6.86 -21.42 -2.08
C THR A 499 5.49 -22.05 -2.30
N MET A 500 4.58 -21.27 -2.88
CA MET A 500 3.22 -21.66 -3.24
C MET A 500 2.95 -21.34 -4.71
N TYR A 501 2.07 -22.13 -5.32
CA TYR A 501 1.70 -21.96 -6.72
C TYR A 501 0.19 -21.77 -6.84
N PHE A 502 -0.21 -20.70 -7.52
CA PHE A 502 -1.62 -20.36 -7.71
C PHE A 502 -2.01 -20.39 -9.18
N LYS A 503 -3.10 -21.10 -9.48
CA LYS A 503 -3.73 -21.14 -10.79
C LYS A 503 -4.90 -20.18 -10.84
N ALA A 504 -4.96 -19.38 -11.89
CA ALA A 504 -6.05 -18.48 -12.18
C ALA A 504 -6.35 -18.43 -13.68
N LYS A 505 -7.58 -18.03 -14.05
CA LYS A 505 -7.91 -17.83 -15.46
C LYS A 505 -7.22 -16.58 -16.01
N VAL A 506 -7.16 -15.51 -15.22
CA VAL A 506 -6.51 -14.22 -15.55
C VAL A 506 -5.52 -13.79 -14.47
N TYR A 507 -4.42 -13.16 -14.88
CA TYR A 507 -3.37 -12.65 -14.01
C TYR A 507 -3.20 -11.15 -14.21
N VAL A 508 -3.28 -10.38 -13.11
CA VAL A 508 -3.10 -8.94 -13.08
C VAL A 508 -1.88 -8.59 -12.22
N ILE A 509 -0.95 -7.81 -12.76
CA ILE A 509 0.22 -7.31 -12.02
C ILE A 509 0.08 -5.80 -11.79
N ALA A 510 -0.20 -5.43 -10.54
CA ALA A 510 -0.44 -4.06 -10.09
C ALA A 510 0.48 -3.68 -8.92
N THR A 511 1.77 -4.02 -9.04
CA THR A 511 2.77 -3.86 -7.96
C THR A 511 3.48 -2.50 -7.97
N GLY A 512 3.02 -1.51 -8.75
CA GLY A 512 3.70 -0.22 -8.96
C GLY A 512 4.68 -0.24 -10.15
N ALA A 513 5.18 0.93 -10.57
CA ALA A 513 5.89 1.08 -11.85
C ALA A 513 7.18 0.24 -11.97
N VAL A 514 8.02 0.23 -10.93
CA VAL A 514 9.28 -0.55 -10.91
C VAL A 514 9.02 -2.05 -10.75
N LYS A 515 8.22 -2.43 -9.74
CA LYS A 515 8.02 -3.85 -9.37
C LYS A 515 7.21 -4.59 -10.45
N THR A 516 6.26 -3.92 -11.12
CA THR A 516 5.43 -4.56 -12.17
C THR A 516 6.28 -4.94 -13.36
N LEU A 517 7.13 -4.01 -13.81
CA LEU A 517 8.14 -4.26 -14.81
C LEU A 517 8.99 -5.48 -14.45
N ARG A 518 9.52 -5.54 -13.22
CA ARG A 518 10.32 -6.68 -12.74
C ARG A 518 9.58 -8.00 -12.86
N ARG A 519 8.30 -8.07 -12.44
CA ARG A 519 7.52 -9.32 -12.49
C ARG A 519 7.23 -9.76 -13.92
N VAL A 520 6.88 -8.83 -14.81
CA VAL A 520 6.65 -9.13 -16.23
C VAL A 520 7.94 -9.63 -16.87
N LEU A 521 9.06 -8.92 -16.63
CA LEU A 521 10.36 -9.30 -17.16
C LEU A 521 10.80 -10.70 -16.69
N LEU A 522 10.67 -10.99 -15.40
CA LEU A 522 11.01 -12.31 -14.83
C LEU A 522 10.16 -13.43 -15.43
N SER A 523 8.88 -13.16 -15.68
CA SER A 523 7.98 -14.12 -16.30
C SER A 523 8.41 -14.47 -17.73
N ILE A 524 8.98 -13.50 -18.45
CA ILE A 524 9.50 -13.66 -19.82
C ILE A 524 10.88 -14.34 -19.82
N LEU A 525 11.80 -13.89 -18.98
CA LEU A 525 13.19 -14.34 -18.97
C LEU A 525 13.35 -15.76 -18.40
N TYR A 526 12.68 -16.11 -17.30
CA TYR A 526 12.92 -17.41 -16.63
C TYR A 526 12.33 -18.61 -17.36
N ASN A 527 11.41 -18.41 -18.31
CA ASN A 527 11.01 -19.49 -19.21
C ASN A 527 12.12 -19.87 -20.22
N SER A 528 13.19 -19.08 -20.28
CA SER A 528 14.37 -19.33 -21.11
C SER A 528 15.48 -20.03 -20.35
N GLY A 529 15.29 -20.42 -19.09
CA GLY A 529 16.36 -20.93 -18.23
C GLY A 529 17.51 -19.91 -18.08
N PHE A 530 18.27 -19.98 -17.00
CA PHE A 530 19.43 -19.09 -16.85
C PHE A 530 20.62 -19.46 -17.78
N ASN A 531 20.38 -20.14 -18.91
CA ASN A 531 21.38 -20.53 -19.90
C ASN A 531 20.82 -21.05 -21.26
N SER A 532 19.57 -20.78 -21.67
CA SER A 532 19.13 -21.10 -23.05
C SER A 532 19.15 -19.85 -23.94
N PRO A 533 19.90 -19.83 -25.05
CA PRO A 533 20.13 -18.62 -25.84
C PRO A 533 18.96 -18.15 -26.73
N LYS A 534 17.71 -18.60 -26.53
CA LYS A 534 16.57 -18.13 -27.35
C LYS A 534 15.24 -18.14 -26.59
N THR A 535 14.90 -17.05 -25.90
CA THR A 535 13.49 -16.71 -25.68
C THR A 535 12.81 -16.68 -27.04
N PRO A 536 11.72 -17.42 -27.30
CA PRO A 536 11.04 -17.34 -28.57
C PRO A 536 10.64 -15.89 -28.86
N SER A 537 10.87 -15.41 -30.09
CA SER A 537 10.66 -14.00 -30.46
C SER A 537 9.24 -13.51 -30.15
N TYR A 538 8.24 -14.39 -30.17
CA TYR A 538 6.85 -14.06 -29.85
C TYR A 538 6.55 -13.85 -28.35
N VAL A 539 7.48 -14.18 -27.45
CA VAL A 539 7.38 -13.92 -26.00
C VAL A 539 8.15 -12.65 -25.61
N GLN A 540 9.02 -12.15 -26.49
CA GLN A 540 9.79 -10.95 -26.23
C GLN A 540 8.92 -9.70 -26.28
N ILE A 541 9.15 -8.79 -25.34
CA ILE A 541 8.49 -7.48 -25.28
C ILE A 541 9.59 -6.42 -25.35
N PRO A 542 9.94 -5.92 -26.55
CA PRO A 542 11.16 -5.13 -26.76
C PRO A 542 11.13 -3.73 -26.10
N ASN A 543 9.94 -3.21 -25.80
CA ASN A 543 9.74 -1.90 -25.16
C ASN A 543 9.58 -1.98 -23.64
N LEU A 544 9.67 -3.17 -23.06
CA LEU A 544 9.55 -3.38 -21.62
C LEU A 544 10.66 -2.62 -20.89
N GLY A 545 10.27 -1.75 -19.96
CA GLY A 545 11.19 -0.93 -19.17
C GLY A 545 11.82 0.26 -19.90
N LYS A 546 11.48 0.50 -21.18
CA LYS A 546 11.96 1.65 -21.97
C LYS A 546 10.93 2.76 -22.00
N TYR A 547 11.35 3.96 -22.39
CA TYR A 547 10.50 5.16 -22.45
C TYR A 547 9.95 5.57 -21.09
N MET A 548 10.66 5.24 -20.01
CA MET A 548 10.24 5.66 -18.69
C MET A 548 10.30 7.19 -18.55
N THR A 549 9.37 7.73 -17.77
CA THR A 549 9.26 9.16 -17.49
C THR A 549 9.15 9.37 -15.99
N GLU A 550 9.82 10.40 -15.49
CA GLU A 550 9.70 10.89 -14.11
C GLU A 550 9.76 12.42 -14.15
N GLN A 551 9.05 13.07 -13.24
CA GLN A 551 8.81 14.50 -13.21
C GLN A 551 9.95 15.23 -12.49
N PRO A 552 10.58 16.25 -13.11
CA PRO A 552 11.36 17.21 -12.34
C PRO A 552 10.42 17.95 -11.37
N MET A 553 10.83 18.04 -10.11
CA MET A 553 10.09 18.76 -9.08
C MET A 553 10.90 19.96 -8.59
N ALA A 554 10.29 21.14 -8.64
CA ALA A 554 10.78 22.33 -7.96
C ALA A 554 10.02 22.53 -6.64
N PHE A 555 10.73 22.96 -5.60
CA PHE A 555 10.19 23.16 -4.27
C PHE A 555 10.71 24.44 -3.63
N CYS A 556 9.83 25.15 -2.91
CA CYS A 556 10.19 26.13 -1.90
C CYS A 556 9.08 26.28 -0.86
N GLN A 557 9.39 26.94 0.24
CA GLN A 557 8.40 27.44 1.19
C GLN A 557 8.51 28.95 1.31
N VAL A 558 7.37 29.61 1.55
CA VAL A 558 7.33 31.05 1.81
C VAL A 558 6.69 31.35 3.15
N MET A 559 7.11 32.47 3.74
CA MET A 559 6.44 33.14 4.84
C MET A 559 5.53 34.23 4.28
N LEU A 560 4.25 34.20 4.62
CA LEU A 560 3.25 35.16 4.14
C LEU A 560 3.64 36.62 4.47
N LYS A 561 3.40 37.53 3.53
CA LYS A 561 3.62 38.97 3.69
C LYS A 561 2.81 39.54 4.85
N ASP A 562 3.42 40.43 5.65
CA ASP A 562 2.76 41.16 6.75
C ASP A 562 1.46 41.86 6.29
N GLN A 563 1.44 42.44 5.08
CA GLN A 563 0.24 43.06 4.51
C GLN A 563 -0.93 42.07 4.37
N LEU A 564 -0.68 40.81 3.97
CA LEU A 564 -1.73 39.80 3.87
C LEU A 564 -2.29 39.46 5.24
N ILE A 565 -1.42 39.32 6.24
CA ILE A 565 -1.80 39.01 7.62
C ILE A 565 -2.61 40.15 8.25
N ARG A 566 -2.17 41.40 8.08
CA ARG A 566 -2.90 42.58 8.57
C ARG A 566 -4.25 42.79 7.90
N ASN A 567 -4.43 42.27 6.68
CA ASN A 567 -5.71 42.34 5.97
C ASN A 567 -6.70 41.26 6.41
N VAL A 568 -6.29 40.21 7.12
CA VAL A 568 -7.19 39.13 7.57
C VAL A 568 -8.39 39.67 8.38
N PRO A 569 -8.24 40.58 9.35
CA PRO A 569 -9.39 41.14 10.08
C PRO A 569 -10.31 42.04 9.24
N THR A 570 -9.86 42.49 8.06
CA THR A 570 -10.67 43.36 7.18
C THR A 570 -11.67 42.59 6.33
N ASN A 571 -11.54 41.25 6.26
CA ASN A 571 -12.36 40.36 5.44
C ASN A 571 -12.60 40.92 4.02
N PRO A 572 -11.52 41.03 3.20
CA PRO A 572 -11.59 41.74 1.92
C PRO A 572 -12.58 41.10 0.93
N TYR A 573 -12.89 39.82 1.12
CA TYR A 573 -13.82 39.05 0.29
C TYR A 573 -15.26 38.99 0.84
N LYS A 574 -15.54 39.65 1.97
CA LYS A 574 -16.87 39.73 2.61
C LYS A 574 -17.50 38.36 2.87
N LEU A 575 -16.73 37.44 3.41
CA LEU A 575 -17.16 36.07 3.70
C LEU A 575 -17.85 35.99 5.09
N PRO A 576 -19.13 35.59 5.19
CA PRO A 576 -19.90 35.69 6.45
C PRO A 576 -19.34 34.86 7.61
N TRP A 577 -18.70 33.74 7.32
CA TRP A 577 -18.13 32.85 8.34
C TRP A 577 -16.76 33.33 8.84
N TRP A 578 -16.09 34.20 8.09
CA TRP A 578 -14.71 34.63 8.34
C TRP A 578 -14.62 35.51 9.58
N ASP A 579 -15.45 36.56 9.64
CA ASP A 579 -15.44 37.53 10.75
C ASP A 579 -15.68 36.83 12.09
N GLY A 580 -16.64 35.90 12.13
CA GLY A 580 -16.95 35.14 13.34
C GLY A 580 -15.82 34.23 13.83
N LYS A 581 -14.94 33.76 12.94
CA LYS A 581 -13.74 32.98 13.32
C LYS A 581 -12.62 33.88 13.82
N VAL A 582 -12.32 34.96 13.10
CA VAL A 582 -11.25 35.90 13.45
C VAL A 582 -11.55 36.61 14.76
N ASP A 583 -12.77 37.11 14.94
CA ASP A 583 -13.20 37.77 16.18
C ASP A 583 -13.11 36.83 17.39
N ARG A 584 -13.49 35.57 17.20
CA ARG A 584 -13.42 34.55 18.26
C ARG A 584 -11.97 34.28 18.65
N HIS A 585 -11.08 34.13 17.67
CA HIS A 585 -9.66 33.93 17.91
C HIS A 585 -9.04 35.13 18.66
N ALA A 586 -9.28 36.35 18.18
CA ALA A 586 -8.78 37.57 18.79
C ALA A 586 -9.26 37.78 20.23
N ARG A 587 -10.52 37.44 20.55
CA ARG A 587 -11.05 37.52 21.92
C ARG A 587 -10.49 36.43 22.84
N THR A 588 -10.30 35.23 22.32
CA THR A 588 -9.83 34.08 23.12
C THR A 588 -8.33 34.16 23.39
N TYR A 589 -7.55 34.65 22.41
CA TYR A 589 -6.10 34.70 22.44
C TYR A 589 -5.58 36.12 22.14
N PRO A 590 -5.83 37.11 23.01
CA PRO A 590 -5.49 38.51 22.75
C PRO A 590 -3.97 38.78 22.67
N ASN A 591 -3.14 37.85 23.17
CA ASN A 591 -1.68 37.95 23.13
C ASN A 591 -1.08 37.35 21.85
N ASP A 592 -1.86 36.63 21.04
CA ASP A 592 -1.39 36.07 19.78
C ASP A 592 -1.38 37.17 18.70
N PRO A 593 -0.22 37.51 18.12
CA PRO A 593 -0.13 38.55 17.11
C PRO A 593 -0.75 38.15 15.76
N ILE A 594 -1.04 36.87 15.53
CA ILE A 594 -1.56 36.36 14.27
C ILE A 594 -3.10 36.24 14.36
N PRO A 595 -3.86 36.91 13.47
CA PRO A 595 -5.32 36.88 13.48
C PRO A 595 -5.94 35.59 12.92
N ILE A 596 -5.12 34.70 12.33
CA ILE A 596 -5.55 33.41 11.77
C ILE A 596 -5.81 32.42 12.92
N PRO A 597 -6.98 31.76 12.99
CA PRO A 597 -7.26 30.76 14.02
C PRO A 597 -6.22 29.63 14.07
N PHE A 598 -5.93 29.10 15.28
CA PHE A 598 -4.93 28.04 15.46
C PHE A 598 -5.18 26.75 14.66
N ARG A 599 -6.45 26.41 14.43
CA ARG A 599 -6.86 25.21 13.68
C ARG A 599 -7.47 25.56 12.32
N ASP A 600 -7.03 26.67 11.72
CA ASP A 600 -7.39 26.96 10.34
C ASP A 600 -6.78 25.89 9.42
N PRO A 601 -7.56 25.22 8.56
CA PRO A 601 -7.04 24.23 7.62
C PRO A 601 -6.01 24.84 6.68
N GLU A 602 -5.06 24.04 6.24
CA GLU A 602 -4.04 24.46 5.31
C GLU A 602 -4.60 24.87 3.93
N PRO A 603 -3.91 25.76 3.19
CA PRO A 603 -4.27 26.02 1.81
C PRO A 603 -4.15 24.75 0.96
N GLN A 604 -5.05 24.58 0.01
CA GLN A 604 -5.06 23.48 -0.97
C GLN A 604 -5.42 24.05 -2.35
N VAL A 605 -4.45 24.69 -3.00
CA VAL A 605 -4.66 25.45 -4.25
C VAL A 605 -3.80 24.87 -5.37
N THR A 606 -4.34 24.88 -6.59
CA THR A 606 -3.63 24.49 -7.81
C THR A 606 -3.91 25.46 -8.94
N SER A 607 -2.89 25.73 -9.75
CA SER A 607 -3.04 26.12 -11.15
C SER A 607 -2.81 24.87 -12.01
N PRO A 608 -3.83 24.37 -12.72
CA PRO A 608 -3.68 23.23 -13.63
C PRO A 608 -2.64 23.49 -14.72
N LEU A 609 -2.09 22.40 -15.25
CA LEU A 609 -1.23 22.46 -16.42
C LEU A 609 -1.99 23.07 -17.60
N SER A 610 -1.31 23.94 -18.35
CA SER A 610 -1.81 24.57 -19.57
C SER A 610 -0.70 24.64 -20.62
N ALA A 611 -1.02 25.09 -21.84
CA ALA A 611 -0.01 25.26 -22.89
C ALA A 611 1.06 26.32 -22.52
N ASP A 612 0.64 27.42 -21.87
CA ASP A 612 1.54 28.50 -21.46
C ASP A 612 2.36 28.14 -20.21
N TYR A 613 1.75 27.38 -19.31
CA TYR A 613 2.35 26.87 -18.08
C TYR A 613 2.34 25.33 -18.08
N PRO A 614 3.27 24.69 -18.81
CA PRO A 614 3.31 23.23 -19.03
C PRO A 614 3.86 22.45 -17.82
N TRP A 615 3.35 22.75 -16.62
CA TRP A 615 3.65 22.08 -15.36
C TRP A 615 2.43 22.10 -14.44
N HIS A 616 2.31 21.10 -13.59
CA HIS A 616 1.32 21.09 -12.51
C HIS A 616 1.85 21.87 -11.31
N THR A 617 0.95 22.52 -10.57
CA THR A 617 1.31 23.31 -9.39
C THR A 617 0.47 22.92 -8.19
N GLN A 618 1.12 22.79 -7.05
CA GLN A 618 0.49 22.63 -5.75
C GLN A 618 0.99 23.77 -4.85
N ILE A 619 0.07 24.62 -4.43
CA ILE A 619 0.28 25.69 -3.46
C ILE A 619 -0.51 25.29 -2.23
N HIS A 620 0.16 24.62 -1.31
CA HIS A 620 -0.50 23.93 -0.21
C HIS A 620 0.37 23.81 1.02
N ARG A 621 -0.06 23.03 2.02
CA ARG A 621 0.87 22.46 2.99
C ARG A 621 0.80 20.95 2.93
N ASP A 622 1.98 20.36 2.96
CA ASP A 622 2.10 18.91 2.97
C ASP A 622 2.89 18.45 4.19
N ALA A 623 2.66 17.20 4.55
CA ALA A 623 3.45 16.48 5.55
C ALA A 623 4.80 16.02 5.00
N PHE A 624 5.22 16.50 3.83
CA PHE A 624 6.47 16.12 3.19
C PHE A 624 7.47 17.29 3.33
N SER A 625 8.02 17.50 4.52
CA SER A 625 9.05 18.52 4.72
C SER A 625 10.42 17.94 4.36
N TYR A 626 11.09 18.57 3.39
CA TYR A 626 12.44 18.19 2.96
C TYR A 626 13.54 18.84 3.83
N GLY A 627 13.13 19.76 4.71
CA GLY A 627 13.92 20.30 5.81
C GLY A 627 13.16 20.17 7.13
N ALA A 628 13.87 20.30 8.25
CA ALA A 628 13.20 20.61 9.52
C ALA A 628 12.52 21.97 9.33
N VAL A 629 11.18 22.02 9.45
CA VAL A 629 10.49 23.31 9.53
C VAL A 629 11.20 24.10 10.63
N ALA A 630 11.59 25.35 10.33
CA ALA A 630 12.20 26.19 11.34
C ALA A 630 11.18 26.34 12.48
N GLU A 631 11.37 25.60 13.58
CA GLU A 631 10.47 25.58 14.76
C GLU A 631 10.23 26.98 15.35
N THR A 632 11.06 27.94 14.94
CA THR A 632 11.00 29.36 15.29
C THR A 632 9.92 30.15 14.54
N ILE A 633 9.32 29.60 13.47
CA ILE A 633 8.30 30.27 12.66
C ILE A 633 6.94 29.61 12.86
N ASP A 634 5.90 30.43 13.06
CA ASP A 634 4.54 29.95 13.23
C ASP A 634 4.01 29.26 11.96
N THR A 635 3.48 28.05 12.09
CA THR A 635 3.07 27.20 10.98
C THR A 635 1.95 27.81 10.14
N ARG A 636 1.13 28.71 10.70
CA ARG A 636 0.04 29.41 10.00
C ARG A 636 0.55 30.36 8.91
N LEU A 637 1.82 30.74 8.98
CA LEU A 637 2.45 31.68 8.05
C LEU A 637 3.17 30.98 6.90
N ILE A 638 3.29 29.66 6.94
CA ILE A 638 4.09 28.88 5.98
C ILE A 638 3.17 28.33 4.89
N VAL A 639 3.60 28.47 3.64
CA VAL A 639 2.97 27.86 2.47
C VAL A 639 4.03 27.17 1.61
N ASP A 640 3.77 25.94 1.18
CA ASP A 640 4.63 25.17 0.29
C ASP A 640 4.25 25.39 -1.17
N PHE A 641 5.27 25.39 -2.01
CA PHE A 641 5.14 25.40 -3.46
C PHE A 641 5.80 24.14 -4.00
N ARG A 642 5.04 23.29 -4.69
CA ARG A 642 5.55 22.13 -5.45
C ARG A 642 5.11 22.22 -6.89
N PHE A 643 6.08 22.36 -7.79
CA PHE A 643 5.84 22.49 -9.23
C PHE A 643 6.42 21.27 -9.92
N PHE A 644 5.60 20.61 -10.75
CA PHE A 644 5.90 19.33 -11.36
C PHE A 644 5.89 19.46 -12.88
N GLY A 645 7.05 19.25 -13.51
CA GLY A 645 7.19 19.27 -14.96
C GLY A 645 6.96 17.88 -15.56
N TYR A 646 6.69 17.82 -16.86
CA TYR A 646 6.67 16.54 -17.57
C TYR A 646 8.01 16.23 -18.24
N VAL A 647 8.27 14.95 -18.50
CA VAL A 647 9.44 14.49 -19.26
C VAL A 647 9.00 13.70 -20.48
N GLU A 648 9.64 13.95 -21.62
CA GLU A 648 9.36 13.24 -22.86
C GLU A 648 9.69 11.74 -22.74
N PRO A 649 8.80 10.83 -23.18
CA PRO A 649 9.10 9.40 -23.25
C PRO A 649 10.19 9.14 -24.30
N ARG A 650 11.36 8.67 -23.86
CA ARG A 650 12.52 8.42 -24.76
C ARG A 650 13.10 7.03 -24.53
N ALA A 651 13.45 6.33 -25.61
CA ALA A 651 13.99 4.96 -25.54
C ALA A 651 15.30 4.85 -24.73
N VAL A 652 16.07 5.95 -24.67
CA VAL A 652 17.31 6.04 -23.87
C VAL A 652 17.05 6.05 -22.37
N ASN A 653 15.81 6.35 -21.96
CA ASN A 653 15.39 6.25 -20.57
C ASN A 653 14.84 4.84 -20.34
N TYR A 654 15.58 4.01 -19.60
CA TYR A 654 15.17 2.64 -19.31
C TYR A 654 15.60 2.14 -17.92
N ILE A 655 14.92 1.10 -17.45
CA ILE A 655 15.27 0.35 -16.24
C ILE A 655 15.81 -1.01 -16.66
N GLU A 656 17.00 -1.32 -16.17
CA GLU A 656 17.63 -2.64 -16.28
C GLU A 656 17.49 -3.41 -14.97
N PHE A 657 17.52 -4.74 -15.04
CA PHE A 657 17.53 -5.61 -13.87
C PHE A 657 18.77 -6.48 -13.89
N GLU A 658 19.58 -6.36 -12.85
CA GLU A 658 20.87 -7.04 -12.76
C GLU A 658 20.70 -8.56 -12.59
N SER A 659 21.53 -9.31 -13.30
CA SER A 659 21.53 -10.78 -13.22
C SER A 659 22.36 -11.33 -12.04
N ASP A 660 23.34 -10.56 -11.58
CA ASP A 660 24.34 -10.91 -10.58
C ASP A 660 24.12 -10.19 -9.23
N ILE A 661 23.14 -9.29 -9.16
CA ILE A 661 22.85 -8.47 -7.98
C ILE A 661 21.37 -8.60 -7.61
N GLN A 662 21.13 -8.82 -6.32
CA GLN A 662 19.79 -9.01 -5.77
C GLN A 662 19.45 -7.89 -4.79
N ASP A 663 18.17 -7.55 -4.76
CA ASP A 663 17.57 -6.69 -3.75
C ASP A 663 17.42 -7.44 -2.41
N PRO A 664 16.98 -6.77 -1.33
CA PRO A 664 16.77 -7.41 -0.02
C PRO A 664 15.75 -8.55 0.01
N TYR A 665 15.03 -8.79 -1.08
CA TYR A 665 13.99 -9.82 -1.22
C TYR A 665 14.39 -10.94 -2.19
N ASP A 666 15.69 -11.09 -2.47
CA ASP A 666 16.26 -12.07 -3.40
C ASP A 666 15.80 -11.90 -4.85
N MET A 667 15.36 -10.69 -5.24
CA MET A 667 14.92 -10.39 -6.59
C MET A 667 15.98 -9.59 -7.35
N PRO A 668 16.05 -9.66 -8.69
CA PRO A 668 16.98 -8.83 -9.46
C PRO A 668 16.93 -7.35 -9.08
N GLN A 669 18.10 -6.78 -8.82
CA GLN A 669 18.28 -5.38 -8.47
C GLN A 669 17.94 -4.49 -9.67
N PRO A 670 17.04 -3.49 -9.52
CA PRO A 670 16.81 -2.49 -10.55
C PRO A 670 17.97 -1.48 -10.66
N THR A 671 18.30 -1.12 -11.90
CA THR A 671 19.28 -0.09 -12.26
C THR A 671 18.62 0.90 -13.22
N PHE A 672 18.73 2.20 -12.94
CA PHE A 672 18.16 3.26 -13.77
C PHE A 672 19.19 3.82 -14.75
N HIS A 673 18.69 4.14 -15.95
CA HIS A 673 19.37 5.00 -16.91
C HIS A 673 18.39 6.09 -17.33
N PHE A 674 18.51 7.28 -16.73
CA PHE A 674 17.56 8.37 -16.93
C PHE A 674 18.26 9.68 -17.26
N GLN A 675 17.84 10.31 -18.37
CA GLN A 675 18.32 11.62 -18.78
C GLN A 675 17.21 12.46 -19.42
N MET A 676 17.02 13.67 -18.89
CA MET A 676 16.13 14.69 -19.47
C MET A 676 16.67 15.20 -20.81
N SER A 677 15.78 15.44 -21.77
CA SER A 677 16.08 16.09 -23.06
C SER A 677 16.45 17.57 -22.88
N SER A 678 16.92 18.22 -23.94
CA SER A 678 17.17 19.67 -23.90
C SER A 678 15.89 20.48 -23.71
N ASP A 679 14.78 20.02 -24.29
CA ASP A 679 13.47 20.64 -24.11
C ASP A 679 12.93 20.45 -22.69
N ASP A 680 13.05 19.23 -22.14
CA ASP A 680 12.68 18.94 -20.74
C ASP A 680 13.42 19.88 -19.77
N ARG A 681 14.72 20.09 -19.98
CA ARG A 681 15.55 20.99 -19.16
C ARG A 681 15.14 22.45 -19.33
N GLY A 682 14.82 22.87 -20.56
CA GLY A 682 14.30 24.20 -20.86
C GLY A 682 12.98 24.48 -20.14
N ARG A 683 12.02 23.54 -20.22
CA ARG A 683 10.74 23.61 -19.48
C ARG A 683 10.94 23.62 -17.98
N ALA A 684 11.81 22.74 -17.43
CA ALA A 684 12.10 22.71 -16.00
C ALA A 684 12.71 24.03 -15.51
N HIS A 685 13.59 24.67 -16.28
CA HIS A 685 14.13 25.98 -15.92
C HIS A 685 13.05 27.08 -15.91
N ARG A 686 12.16 27.10 -16.90
CA ARG A 686 11.01 28.02 -16.91
C ARG A 686 10.06 27.77 -15.73
N MET A 687 9.84 26.51 -15.38
CA MET A 687 9.03 26.11 -14.22
C MET A 687 9.62 26.62 -12.90
N MET A 688 10.94 26.51 -12.71
CA MET A 688 11.61 27.05 -11.53
C MET A 688 11.45 28.57 -11.44
N LYS A 689 11.66 29.29 -12.55
CA LYS A 689 11.43 30.74 -12.59
C LYS A 689 9.99 31.09 -12.24
N ASP A 690 9.03 30.35 -12.81
CA ASP A 690 7.61 30.56 -12.56
C ASP A 690 7.23 30.31 -11.10
N MET A 691 7.78 29.27 -10.47
CA MET A 691 7.61 29.02 -9.05
C MET A 691 8.09 30.20 -8.21
N CYS A 692 9.27 30.75 -8.51
CA CYS A 692 9.78 31.95 -7.83
C CYS A 692 8.85 33.15 -8.01
N ASP A 693 8.39 33.40 -9.23
CA ASP A 693 7.50 34.53 -9.55
C ASP A 693 6.17 34.43 -8.78
N VAL A 694 5.56 33.24 -8.71
CA VAL A 694 4.29 33.02 -7.96
C VAL A 694 4.52 33.06 -6.45
N ALA A 695 5.59 32.44 -5.96
CA ALA A 695 5.91 32.38 -4.54
C ALA A 695 6.10 33.80 -3.95
N LEU A 696 6.82 34.66 -4.67
CA LEU A 696 7.10 36.04 -4.25
C LEU A 696 5.85 36.95 -4.25
N GLU A 697 4.76 36.56 -4.91
CA GLU A 697 3.48 37.25 -4.77
C GLU A 697 2.89 37.07 -3.36
N LEU A 698 3.04 35.89 -2.74
CA LEU A 698 2.51 35.59 -1.41
C LEU A 698 3.47 35.98 -0.27
N GLY A 699 4.78 35.78 -0.46
CA GLY A 699 5.71 35.78 0.67
C GLY A 699 7.18 35.81 0.28
N GLY A 700 8.04 36.04 1.27
CA GLY A 700 9.49 35.83 1.13
C GLY A 700 9.85 34.37 1.43
N TYR A 701 10.95 33.86 0.87
CA TYR A 701 11.36 32.47 1.10
C TYR A 701 11.65 32.20 2.59
N LEU A 702 11.22 31.04 3.06
CA LEU A 702 11.58 30.53 4.38
C LEU A 702 13.05 30.06 4.34
N PRO A 703 13.93 30.55 5.24
CA PRO A 703 15.32 30.10 5.29
C PRO A 703 15.43 28.57 5.47
N GLY A 704 16.24 27.92 4.64
CA GLY A 704 16.37 26.46 4.59
C GLY A 704 15.35 25.76 3.69
N SER A 705 14.44 26.51 3.07
CA SER A 705 13.49 26.01 2.06
C SER A 705 13.39 26.97 0.89
N GLU A 706 14.54 27.53 0.49
CA GLU A 706 14.69 28.33 -0.72
C GLU A 706 14.39 27.50 -1.99
N PRO A 707 14.07 28.16 -3.12
CA PRO A 707 13.83 27.49 -4.41
C PRO A 707 14.94 26.52 -4.82
N GLN A 708 14.57 25.25 -4.94
CA GLN A 708 15.48 24.17 -5.30
C GLN A 708 14.79 23.09 -6.13
N PHE A 709 15.58 22.38 -6.94
CA PHE A 709 15.11 21.12 -7.53
C PHE A 709 15.29 19.99 -6.52
N MET A 710 14.27 19.15 -6.42
CA MET A 710 14.35 17.94 -5.62
C MET A 710 15.14 16.86 -6.33
N THR A 711 15.70 15.92 -5.57
CA THR A 711 16.40 14.75 -6.11
C THR A 711 15.50 14.01 -7.11
N PRO A 712 15.99 13.65 -8.32
CA PRO A 712 15.21 12.89 -9.30
C PRO A 712 14.61 11.61 -8.71
N GLY A 713 13.33 11.35 -9.00
CA GLY A 713 12.55 10.23 -8.43
C GLY A 713 11.81 10.56 -7.13
N LEU A 714 12.08 11.70 -6.48
CA LEU A 714 11.41 12.05 -5.21
C LEU A 714 9.93 12.41 -5.39
N ALA A 715 9.49 12.69 -6.63
CA ALA A 715 8.08 12.86 -6.97
C ALA A 715 7.29 11.55 -6.90
N LEU A 716 7.96 10.40 -7.05
CA LEU A 716 7.34 9.07 -7.06
C LEU A 716 6.23 8.94 -8.12
N HIS A 717 6.39 9.65 -9.24
CA HIS A 717 5.44 9.68 -10.35
C HIS A 717 5.97 8.92 -11.58
N LEU A 718 6.96 8.06 -11.39
CA LEU A 718 7.53 7.19 -12.40
C LEU A 718 6.45 6.45 -13.21
N ALA A 719 6.54 6.58 -14.54
CA ALA A 719 5.62 6.02 -15.51
C ALA A 719 6.34 5.46 -16.75
N GLY A 720 5.57 4.93 -17.71
CA GLY A 720 6.08 4.41 -18.98
C GLY A 720 6.78 3.06 -18.92
N THR A 721 7.06 2.51 -17.74
CA THR A 721 7.84 1.26 -17.57
C THR A 721 7.16 0.01 -18.18
N VAL A 722 5.83 0.01 -18.26
CA VAL A 722 5.00 -1.03 -18.89
C VAL A 722 3.93 -0.36 -19.77
N ARG A 723 4.35 0.64 -20.56
CA ARG A 723 3.46 1.56 -21.28
C ARG A 723 2.39 0.85 -22.12
N ALA A 724 1.15 1.32 -21.98
CA ALA A 724 -0.01 0.83 -22.71
C ALA A 724 -0.37 1.80 -23.86
N GLY A 725 -0.84 1.27 -24.99
CA GLY A 725 -1.32 2.11 -26.08
C GLY A 725 -1.81 1.32 -27.29
N LEU A 726 -1.96 2.02 -28.42
CA LEU A 726 -2.59 1.48 -29.62
C LEU A 726 -1.64 0.67 -30.52
N ASP A 727 -0.32 0.94 -30.44
CA ASP A 727 0.68 0.34 -31.32
C ASP A 727 1.62 -0.62 -30.56
N GLN A 728 1.56 -1.90 -30.92
CA GLN A 728 2.39 -2.96 -30.37
C GLN A 728 3.90 -2.73 -30.56
N ASN A 729 4.31 -2.03 -31.62
CA ASN A 729 5.73 -1.81 -31.91
C ASN A 729 6.38 -0.81 -30.96
N THR A 730 5.58 0.05 -30.33
CA THR A 730 6.08 1.07 -29.39
C THR A 730 5.66 0.77 -27.95
N THR A 731 4.65 -0.07 -27.71
CA THR A 731 4.08 -0.31 -26.37
C THR A 731 4.31 -1.73 -25.85
N VAL A 732 4.00 -1.93 -24.56
CA VAL A 732 4.10 -3.20 -23.83
C VAL A 732 2.74 -3.88 -23.69
N ALA A 733 1.68 -3.08 -23.56
CA ALA A 733 0.30 -3.53 -23.45
C ALA A 733 -0.62 -2.76 -24.41
N ASP A 734 -1.78 -3.33 -24.70
CA ASP A 734 -2.87 -2.63 -25.40
C ASP A 734 -3.57 -1.60 -24.50
N THR A 735 -4.55 -0.86 -25.04
CA THR A 735 -5.29 0.16 -24.27
C THR A 735 -6.21 -0.41 -23.19
N ASN A 736 -6.40 -1.72 -23.14
CA ASN A 736 -7.05 -2.42 -22.02
C ASN A 736 -6.02 -2.96 -21.02
N CYS A 737 -4.77 -2.52 -21.11
CA CYS A 737 -3.65 -2.96 -20.29
C CYS A 737 -3.34 -4.46 -20.37
N LYS A 738 -3.79 -5.15 -21.42
CA LYS A 738 -3.41 -6.54 -21.70
C LYS A 738 -2.05 -6.57 -22.37
N ILE A 739 -1.14 -7.36 -21.86
CA ILE A 739 0.20 -7.50 -22.44
C ILE A 739 0.09 -8.10 -23.84
N TRP A 740 0.78 -7.50 -24.81
CA TRP A 740 0.80 -8.01 -26.18
C TRP A 740 1.26 -9.47 -26.23
N ASN A 741 0.66 -10.27 -27.12
CA ASN A 741 0.90 -11.71 -27.29
C ASN A 741 0.41 -12.62 -26.14
N PHE A 742 0.01 -12.06 -24.99
CA PHE A 742 -0.54 -12.83 -23.87
C PHE A 742 -2.06 -12.73 -23.82
N ASN A 743 -2.73 -13.87 -23.68
CA ASN A 743 -4.18 -13.93 -23.67
C ASN A 743 -4.79 -13.61 -22.30
N ASN A 744 -4.03 -13.76 -21.21
CA ASN A 744 -4.57 -13.69 -19.85
C ASN A 744 -3.63 -12.95 -18.86
N LEU A 745 -2.78 -12.06 -19.36
CA LEU A 745 -1.87 -11.24 -18.55
C LEU A 745 -2.17 -9.76 -18.73
N TYR A 746 -2.48 -9.08 -17.62
CA TYR A 746 -2.80 -7.67 -17.55
C TYR A 746 -1.86 -6.95 -16.57
N VAL A 747 -1.66 -5.65 -16.78
CA VAL A 747 -0.86 -4.79 -15.90
C VAL A 747 -1.66 -3.59 -15.41
N GLY A 748 -1.18 -2.95 -14.33
CA GLY A 748 -1.80 -1.73 -13.82
C GLY A 748 -0.83 -0.86 -13.03
N GLY A 749 -1.18 0.42 -12.90
CA GLY A 749 -0.37 1.43 -12.21
C GLY A 749 0.25 2.44 -13.18
N ASN A 750 0.98 3.40 -12.63
CA ASN A 750 1.54 4.54 -13.38
C ASN A 750 2.43 4.11 -14.55
N GLY A 751 3.07 2.93 -14.46
CA GLY A 751 3.87 2.35 -15.53
C GLY A 751 3.13 2.16 -16.85
N VAL A 752 1.79 2.09 -16.86
CA VAL A 752 1.00 1.96 -18.09
C VAL A 752 0.82 3.29 -18.84
N ILE A 753 1.04 4.44 -18.20
CA ILE A 753 0.85 5.75 -18.83
C ILE A 753 2.00 5.99 -19.83
N PRO A 754 1.70 6.15 -21.14
CA PRO A 754 2.70 6.19 -22.20
C PRO A 754 3.24 7.59 -22.54
N THR A 755 2.63 8.64 -21.98
CA THR A 755 2.88 10.06 -22.24
C THR A 755 3.74 10.69 -21.14
N GLY A 756 4.37 11.82 -21.45
CA GLY A 756 4.92 12.71 -20.42
C GLY A 756 3.80 13.53 -19.79
N PHE A 757 3.71 13.56 -18.46
CA PHE A 757 2.72 14.35 -17.74
C PHE A 757 3.34 15.02 -16.51
N GLY A 758 2.78 16.15 -16.08
CA GLY A 758 3.15 16.90 -14.87
C GLY A 758 2.14 16.73 -13.72
N ALA A 759 0.86 16.49 -14.01
CA ALA A 759 -0.16 16.24 -12.98
C ALA A 759 0.06 14.89 -12.24
N ASN A 760 -0.51 14.73 -11.04
CA ASN A 760 -0.39 13.48 -10.28
C ASN A 760 -1.11 12.32 -11.02
N PRO A 761 -0.47 11.15 -11.22
CA PRO A 761 -0.95 10.14 -12.16
C PRO A 761 -2.01 9.17 -11.63
N THR A 762 -2.22 9.09 -10.31
CA THR A 762 -2.98 7.98 -9.71
C THR A 762 -4.43 7.89 -10.22
N LEU A 763 -5.12 9.02 -10.40
CA LEU A 763 -6.49 9.03 -10.91
C LEU A 763 -6.58 8.46 -12.34
N THR A 764 -5.63 8.81 -13.19
CA THR A 764 -5.51 8.26 -14.55
C THR A 764 -5.17 6.78 -14.53
N SER A 765 -4.31 6.33 -13.61
CA SER A 765 -4.02 4.91 -13.42
C SER A 765 -5.25 4.10 -12.97
N ILE A 766 -6.14 4.71 -12.18
CA ILE A 766 -7.45 4.11 -11.82
C ILE A 766 -8.35 4.01 -13.05
N CYS A 767 -8.37 5.02 -13.92
CA CYS A 767 -9.12 4.98 -15.19
C CYS A 767 -8.71 3.78 -16.07
N TYR A 768 -7.40 3.55 -16.22
CA TYR A 768 -6.87 2.37 -16.91
C TYR A 768 -7.29 1.06 -16.24
N ALA A 769 -7.28 1.01 -14.91
CA ALA A 769 -7.69 -0.17 -14.16
C ALA A 769 -9.18 -0.50 -14.31
N ILE A 770 -10.05 0.53 -14.35
CA ILE A 770 -11.49 0.39 -14.64
C ILE A 770 -11.68 -0.22 -16.03
N LYS A 771 -11.12 0.41 -17.06
CA LYS A 771 -11.22 -0.05 -18.46
C LYS A 771 -10.67 -1.48 -18.64
N SER A 772 -9.54 -1.78 -18.01
CA SER A 772 -8.96 -3.12 -18.04
C SER A 772 -9.84 -4.16 -17.33
N SER A 773 -10.44 -3.80 -16.19
CA SER A 773 -11.39 -4.68 -15.49
C SER A 773 -12.60 -5.02 -16.36
N GLU A 774 -13.14 -4.05 -17.11
CA GLU A 774 -14.23 -4.29 -18.08
C GLU A 774 -13.83 -5.31 -19.16
N ALA A 775 -12.60 -5.20 -19.68
CA ALA A 775 -12.08 -6.16 -20.66
C ALA A 775 -11.90 -7.57 -20.06
N ILE A 776 -11.43 -7.67 -18.82
CA ILE A 776 -11.29 -8.95 -18.10
C ILE A 776 -12.67 -9.60 -17.87
N ILE A 777 -13.66 -8.81 -17.43
CA ILE A 777 -15.04 -9.27 -17.21
C ILE A 777 -15.59 -9.86 -18.51
N ALA A 778 -15.51 -9.10 -19.61
CA ALA A 778 -15.96 -9.53 -20.93
C ALA A 778 -15.23 -10.80 -21.41
N GLN A 779 -13.92 -10.90 -21.18
CA GLN A 779 -13.12 -12.08 -21.55
C GLN A 779 -13.54 -13.34 -20.79
N LEU A 780 -13.83 -13.23 -19.50
CA LEU A 780 -14.14 -14.38 -18.65
C LEU A 780 -15.56 -14.92 -18.85
N GLY A 781 -16.35 -14.32 -19.74
CA GLY A 781 -17.73 -14.69 -19.93
C GLY A 781 -18.60 -14.42 -18.70
N GLY A 782 -18.10 -13.61 -17.75
CA GLY A 782 -19.00 -12.84 -16.91
C GLY A 782 -19.72 -11.97 -17.90
N GLY A 783 -21.02 -12.21 -18.06
CA GLY A 783 -21.80 -11.61 -19.12
C GLY A 783 -21.41 -10.16 -19.28
N SER A 784 -21.41 -9.68 -20.51
CA SER A 784 -22.01 -8.39 -20.76
C SER A 784 -22.99 -8.09 -19.62
N GLY A 785 -22.73 -7.05 -18.82
CA GLY A 785 -23.79 -6.08 -18.67
C GLY A 785 -24.17 -5.71 -20.10
N GLY A 786 -25.03 -6.53 -20.72
CA GLY A 786 -25.75 -6.10 -21.91
C GLY A 786 -26.47 -4.82 -21.47
N ASP A 787 -26.97 -4.04 -22.39
CA ASP A 787 -28.26 -4.44 -22.96
C ASP A 787 -28.94 -5.56 -22.17
N LYS A 788 -29.31 -5.25 -20.92
CA LYS A 788 -30.44 -5.91 -20.28
C LYS A 788 -31.69 -5.33 -20.95
N THR A 789 -31.89 -5.71 -22.21
CA THR A 789 -33.23 -6.17 -22.53
C THR A 789 -33.40 -7.43 -21.67
N PRO A 790 -34.26 -7.43 -20.63
CA PRO A 790 -34.32 -8.55 -19.70
C PRO A 790 -34.87 -9.75 -20.44
N VAL A 791 -34.04 -10.74 -20.71
CA VAL A 791 -34.53 -12.10 -20.98
C VAL A 791 -34.29 -12.90 -19.71
N ILE A 792 -35.26 -12.85 -18.81
CA ILE A 792 -35.43 -13.80 -17.72
C ILE A 792 -36.72 -14.56 -18.05
N GLN A 793 -36.60 -15.88 -18.21
CA GLN A 793 -37.76 -16.78 -18.27
C GLN A 793 -38.53 -16.66 -16.94
N ASP A 794 -39.86 -16.51 -17.05
CA ASP A 794 -40.84 -16.32 -15.97
C ASP A 794 -41.09 -14.87 -15.51
N GLY A 795 -41.55 -14.03 -16.46
CA GLY A 795 -42.69 -13.12 -16.26
C GLY A 795 -42.55 -11.89 -15.36
N THR A 796 -41.37 -11.60 -14.79
CA THR A 796 -41.16 -10.43 -13.92
C THR A 796 -39.97 -9.59 -14.39
N TYR A 797 -40.20 -8.30 -14.63
CA TYR A 797 -39.23 -7.31 -15.11
C TYR A 797 -38.86 -6.35 -13.96
N ARG A 798 -37.57 -6.16 -13.69
CA ARG A 798 -37.09 -5.23 -12.66
C ARG A 798 -36.39 -4.03 -13.31
N LEU A 799 -36.88 -2.82 -13.06
CA LEU A 799 -36.23 -1.57 -13.46
C LEU A 799 -35.52 -0.97 -12.23
N ALA A 800 -34.23 -0.67 -12.36
CA ALA A 800 -33.43 -0.08 -11.29
C ALA A 800 -32.96 1.31 -11.71
N ASN A 801 -33.20 2.32 -10.87
CA ASN A 801 -32.50 3.61 -10.97
C ASN A 801 -31.29 3.56 -10.02
N TYR A 802 -30.09 3.48 -10.59
CA TYR A 802 -28.85 3.33 -9.83
C TYR A 802 -28.46 4.58 -9.04
N ASP A 803 -28.99 5.76 -9.40
CA ASP A 803 -28.68 7.02 -8.71
C ASP A 803 -29.57 7.28 -7.49
N SER A 804 -30.76 6.67 -7.43
CA SER A 804 -31.74 6.91 -6.35
C SER A 804 -32.01 5.69 -5.45
N GLY A 805 -31.45 4.51 -5.79
CA GLY A 805 -31.66 3.27 -5.02
C GLY A 805 -33.11 2.72 -5.07
N LEU A 806 -33.95 3.23 -5.97
CA LEU A 806 -35.33 2.79 -6.17
C LEU A 806 -35.40 1.68 -7.22
N TYR A 807 -36.19 0.65 -6.91
CA TYR A 807 -36.46 -0.48 -7.79
C TYR A 807 -37.96 -0.57 -8.08
N TRP A 808 -38.30 -0.90 -9.33
CA TRP A 808 -39.67 -1.15 -9.78
C TRP A 808 -39.77 -2.55 -10.33
N ASP A 809 -40.61 -3.39 -9.72
CA ASP A 809 -40.91 -4.73 -10.23
C ASP A 809 -42.24 -4.68 -11.02
N ILE A 810 -42.18 -5.02 -12.31
CA ILE A 810 -43.31 -5.11 -13.24
C ILE A 810 -43.52 -6.59 -13.58
N SER A 811 -44.64 -7.18 -13.17
CA SER A 811 -45.00 -8.56 -13.54
C SER A 811 -46.09 -8.59 -14.61
N SER A 812 -46.00 -9.53 -15.54
CA SER A 812 -47.05 -9.87 -16.51
C SER A 812 -47.62 -11.24 -16.16
N SER A 813 -48.94 -11.35 -16.08
CA SER A 813 -49.63 -12.63 -15.82
C SER A 813 -49.73 -13.54 -17.06
N THR A 814 -49.11 -13.17 -18.18
CA THR A 814 -49.25 -13.91 -19.44
C THR A 814 -47.92 -14.14 -20.13
N SER A 815 -47.64 -15.43 -20.38
CA SER A 815 -46.48 -15.90 -21.11
C SER A 815 -46.56 -15.47 -22.58
N GLY A 816 -45.47 -14.87 -23.10
CA GLY A 816 -45.32 -14.58 -24.53
C GLY A 816 -45.38 -13.12 -24.98
N THR A 817 -45.37 -12.14 -24.06
CA THR A 817 -45.31 -10.71 -24.45
C THR A 817 -43.88 -10.19 -24.35
N ASN A 818 -43.30 -9.71 -25.47
CA ASN A 818 -42.00 -9.04 -25.47
C ASN A 818 -42.17 -7.56 -25.09
N ILE A 819 -41.51 -7.13 -24.01
CA ILE A 819 -41.46 -5.73 -23.59
C ILE A 819 -40.13 -5.14 -24.04
N THR A 820 -40.16 -4.05 -24.80
CA THR A 820 -38.96 -3.31 -25.18
C THR A 820 -38.90 -1.99 -24.42
N VAL A 821 -37.82 -1.77 -23.67
CA VAL A 821 -37.53 -0.51 -22.99
C VAL A 821 -36.64 0.32 -23.91
N GLN A 822 -37.05 1.54 -24.24
CA GLN A 822 -36.19 2.51 -24.93
C GLN A 822 -35.95 3.70 -24.00
N ASP A 823 -34.67 4.04 -23.80
CA ASP A 823 -34.28 5.37 -23.32
C ASP A 823 -34.73 6.40 -24.36
N GLY A 824 -35.45 7.43 -23.90
CA GLY A 824 -35.82 8.54 -24.76
C GLY A 824 -34.71 9.57 -24.78
N ASP A 825 -34.11 9.81 -25.94
CA ASP A 825 -33.19 10.92 -26.15
C ASP A 825 -33.84 12.28 -25.80
N ASP A 826 -33.05 13.09 -25.11
CA ASP A 826 -33.13 14.54 -24.89
C ASP A 826 -34.47 15.18 -24.51
N THR A 827 -34.52 15.72 -23.29
CA THR A 827 -35.30 16.93 -22.98
C THR A 827 -34.49 17.85 -22.05
N ASP A 828 -34.47 19.15 -22.36
CA ASP A 828 -33.73 20.28 -21.76
C ASP A 828 -33.96 20.56 -20.25
N ALA A 829 -34.09 19.55 -19.38
CA ALA A 829 -34.28 19.72 -17.94
C ALA A 829 -33.29 18.86 -17.13
N PRO A 830 -32.52 19.42 -16.16
CA PRO A 830 -31.37 18.71 -15.57
C PRO A 830 -31.68 17.58 -14.59
N THR A 831 -32.95 17.25 -14.32
CA THR A 831 -33.32 16.37 -13.18
C THR A 831 -34.37 15.31 -13.47
N SER A 832 -34.78 15.08 -14.72
CA SER A 832 -35.79 14.06 -15.03
C SER A 832 -35.34 13.09 -16.13
N GLN A 833 -35.23 11.81 -15.80
CA GLN A 833 -35.09 10.73 -16.79
C GLN A 833 -36.47 10.28 -17.30
N LYS A 834 -36.57 10.05 -18.61
CA LYS A 834 -37.79 9.60 -19.29
C LYS A 834 -37.61 8.17 -19.80
N TRP A 835 -38.52 7.28 -19.40
CA TRP A 835 -38.54 5.89 -19.86
C TRP A 835 -39.76 5.65 -20.74
N THR A 836 -39.56 5.03 -21.91
CA THR A 836 -40.66 4.65 -22.83
C THR A 836 -40.76 3.14 -22.95
N LEU A 837 -41.93 2.58 -22.59
CA LEU A 837 -42.23 1.15 -22.77
C LEU A 837 -43.07 0.95 -24.03
N LYS A 838 -42.60 0.10 -24.95
CA LYS A 838 -43.32 -0.31 -26.17
C LYS A 838 -43.66 -1.81 -26.10
N PHE A 839 -44.88 -2.14 -26.53
CA PHE A 839 -45.41 -3.51 -26.59
C PHE A 839 -45.67 -3.93 -28.03
N ASP A 840 -45.32 -5.17 -28.37
CA ASP A 840 -45.44 -5.70 -29.72
C ASP A 840 -46.90 -6.03 -30.06
N LYS A 841 -47.34 -5.67 -31.27
CA LYS A 841 -48.75 -5.34 -31.58
C LYS A 841 -49.73 -6.52 -31.70
N ASN A 842 -49.36 -7.75 -31.31
CA ASN A 842 -50.13 -8.95 -31.65
C ASN A 842 -50.48 -9.90 -30.49
N SER A 843 -50.22 -9.56 -29.22
CA SER A 843 -50.83 -10.29 -28.10
C SER A 843 -52.08 -9.53 -27.63
N GLY A 844 -53.25 -10.02 -28.01
CA GLY A 844 -54.49 -9.56 -27.40
C GLY A 844 -54.48 -9.89 -25.92
N LEU A 845 -54.17 -8.90 -25.06
CA LEU A 845 -54.18 -9.05 -23.62
C LEU A 845 -54.60 -7.77 -22.90
N SER A 846 -55.70 -7.94 -22.17
CA SER A 846 -56.26 -7.09 -21.13
C SER A 846 -55.57 -7.36 -19.79
N THR A 847 -55.54 -6.35 -18.92
CA THR A 847 -55.16 -6.34 -17.47
C THR A 847 -53.67 -6.30 -17.09
N PHE A 848 -53.30 -5.24 -16.35
CA PHE A 848 -52.13 -5.16 -15.46
C PHE A 848 -52.59 -5.42 -14.02
N THR A 849 -51.78 -6.10 -13.20
CA THR A 849 -52.21 -6.52 -11.85
C THR A 849 -51.46 -5.84 -10.70
N SER A 850 -50.24 -5.30 -10.87
CA SER A 850 -49.57 -4.57 -9.77
C SER A 850 -48.28 -3.83 -10.18
N VAL A 851 -48.01 -2.72 -9.49
CA VAL A 851 -46.70 -2.04 -9.44
C VAL A 851 -46.32 -1.91 -7.97
N TYR A 852 -45.14 -2.40 -7.58
CA TYR A 852 -44.64 -2.33 -6.21
C TYR A 852 -43.49 -1.31 -6.12
N ALA A 853 -43.56 -0.41 -5.13
CA ALA A 853 -42.44 0.44 -4.74
C ALA A 853 -42.07 0.11 -3.29
N SER A 854 -40.82 -0.30 -3.05
CA SER A 854 -40.28 -0.52 -1.71
C SER A 854 -39.30 0.59 -1.32
N ASN A 855 -39.42 1.07 -0.08
CA ASN A 855 -38.63 2.12 0.60
C ASN A 855 -39.04 3.57 0.30
N LEU A 856 -40.12 4.02 0.95
CA LEU A 856 -40.32 5.43 1.28
C LEU A 856 -40.11 5.59 2.80
N TYR A 857 -38.93 6.06 3.20
CA TYR A 857 -38.73 6.61 4.54
C TYR A 857 -39.24 8.05 4.52
N ALA A 858 -40.29 8.31 5.30
CA ALA A 858 -41.04 9.55 5.24
C ALA A 858 -41.36 10.01 6.66
N GLY A 859 -40.38 10.66 7.30
CA GLY A 859 -40.63 11.48 8.48
C GLY A 859 -41.31 12.78 8.05
N PHE A 860 -42.63 12.85 8.11
CA PHE A 860 -43.36 14.09 7.81
C PHE A 860 -44.15 14.57 9.03
N SER A 861 -43.81 15.78 9.48
CA SER A 861 -44.59 16.56 10.44
C SER A 861 -45.06 17.83 9.74
N GLY A 862 -46.37 18.00 9.60
CA GLY A 862 -46.97 19.20 9.00
C GLY A 862 -48.32 18.93 8.35
N SER A 863 -49.34 19.67 8.79
CA SER A 863 -50.72 19.59 8.31
C SER A 863 -50.94 20.48 7.08
N ALA A 864 -51.32 19.85 5.95
CA ALA A 864 -51.82 20.45 4.71
C ALA A 864 -50.79 21.16 3.79
N LEU A 865 -50.55 20.57 2.62
CA LEU A 865 -49.86 21.18 1.48
C LEU A 865 -50.70 20.95 0.22
N GLN A 866 -50.96 22.03 -0.55
CA GLN A 866 -51.45 21.94 -1.92
C GLN A 866 -50.26 21.73 -2.86
N GLY A 867 -50.30 20.68 -3.69
CA GLY A 867 -49.31 20.43 -4.73
C GLY A 867 -49.94 20.39 -6.12
N SER A 868 -49.22 20.87 -7.13
CA SER A 868 -49.60 20.82 -8.54
C SER A 868 -48.59 19.99 -9.33
N ALA A 869 -49.04 19.00 -10.10
CA ALA A 869 -48.23 18.24 -11.05
C ALA A 869 -48.73 18.49 -12.49
N LEU A 870 -47.79 18.58 -13.44
CA LEU A 870 -48.06 18.78 -14.86
C LEU A 870 -48.01 17.44 -15.58
N VAL A 871 -49.15 17.01 -16.13
CA VAL A 871 -49.24 15.86 -17.06
C VAL A 871 -49.57 16.40 -18.44
N GLY A 872 -48.79 16.03 -19.44
CA GLY A 872 -48.89 16.58 -20.79
C GLY A 872 -50.17 16.17 -21.54
N THR A 873 -51.20 16.99 -21.46
CA THR A 873 -51.89 17.69 -22.57
C THR A 873 -53.02 18.53 -21.96
N THR A 874 -52.79 19.85 -21.86
CA THR A 874 -53.77 20.91 -21.54
C THR A 874 -54.95 20.55 -20.63
N THR A 875 -54.71 20.22 -19.36
CA THR A 875 -55.64 20.57 -18.25
C THR A 875 -54.94 20.32 -16.90
N SER A 876 -55.05 21.27 -15.97
CA SER A 876 -54.53 21.12 -14.61
C SER A 876 -55.57 20.39 -13.74
N ALA A 877 -55.24 19.19 -13.24
CA ALA A 877 -56.07 18.49 -12.26
C ALA A 877 -55.72 18.97 -10.84
N LYS A 878 -56.73 19.43 -10.10
CA LYS A 878 -56.62 19.78 -8.67
C LYS A 878 -57.08 18.60 -7.83
N PHE A 879 -56.25 18.18 -6.88
CA PHE A 879 -56.58 17.12 -5.92
C PHE A 879 -56.74 17.71 -4.51
N THR A 880 -57.57 17.06 -3.70
CA THR A 880 -57.76 17.45 -2.30
C THR A 880 -57.46 16.23 -1.41
N ILE A 881 -56.69 16.44 -0.34
CA ILE A 881 -56.35 15.41 0.64
C ILE A 881 -57.13 15.71 1.91
N GLU A 882 -58.02 14.80 2.30
CA GLU A 882 -58.81 14.90 3.53
C GLU A 882 -58.31 13.86 4.55
N LYS A 883 -58.13 14.28 5.82
CA LYS A 883 -57.78 13.39 6.93
C LYS A 883 -59.05 13.07 7.73
N SER A 884 -59.36 11.79 7.89
CA SER A 884 -60.45 11.32 8.76
C SER A 884 -59.93 10.16 9.62
N GLY A 885 -59.66 10.44 10.90
CA GLY A 885 -58.99 9.49 11.80
C GLY A 885 -57.52 9.27 11.42
N ASN A 886 -57.07 8.01 11.42
CA ASN A 886 -55.72 7.59 11.03
C ASN A 886 -55.55 7.36 9.52
N ALA A 887 -56.57 7.65 8.72
CA ALA A 887 -56.54 7.47 7.27
C ALA A 887 -56.45 8.82 6.54
N TYR A 888 -55.65 8.85 5.48
CA TYR A 888 -55.60 9.95 4.51
C TYR A 888 -56.32 9.50 3.23
N THR A 889 -57.24 10.31 2.71
CA THR A 889 -57.96 10.01 1.46
C THR A 889 -57.70 11.12 0.45
N VAL A 890 -57.19 10.76 -0.72
CA VAL A 890 -56.99 11.67 -1.85
C VAL A 890 -58.16 11.49 -2.81
N LYS A 891 -58.89 12.57 -3.09
CA LYS A 891 -60.01 12.55 -4.06
C LYS A 891 -59.63 13.32 -5.32
N GLU A 892 -59.80 12.69 -6.47
CA GLU A 892 -59.80 13.33 -7.79
C GLU A 892 -61.23 13.58 -8.25
N ASN A 893 -61.51 14.79 -8.73
CA ASN A 893 -62.80 15.11 -9.36
C ASN A 893 -62.76 14.70 -10.83
N ASN A 894 -62.85 13.39 -11.08
CA ASN A 894 -63.43 12.71 -12.26
C ASN A 894 -62.65 11.43 -12.59
N SER A 895 -63.35 10.30 -12.46
CA SER A 895 -62.99 8.96 -12.97
C SER A 895 -61.58 8.44 -12.66
N GLY A 896 -61.37 8.10 -11.38
CA GLY A 896 -60.73 6.84 -11.00
C GLY A 896 -59.25 6.87 -10.60
N LEU A 897 -58.98 7.21 -9.33
CA LEU A 897 -57.83 6.72 -8.58
C LEU A 897 -58.24 6.53 -7.11
N PHE A 898 -58.06 5.33 -6.54
CA PHE A 898 -58.32 5.06 -5.13
C PHE A 898 -57.02 4.68 -4.43
N LEU A 899 -56.62 5.49 -3.44
CA LEU A 899 -55.51 5.20 -2.53
C LEU A 899 -56.06 5.22 -1.11
N THR A 900 -56.02 4.07 -0.44
CA THR A 900 -56.32 3.95 0.99
C THR A 900 -55.06 3.51 1.70
N VAL A 901 -54.56 4.32 2.63
CA VAL A 901 -53.45 3.96 3.52
C VAL A 901 -54.00 3.85 4.94
N THR A 902 -53.86 2.68 5.55
CA THR A 902 -54.19 2.44 6.96
C THR A 902 -52.90 2.25 7.75
N ASP A 903 -52.76 3.04 8.81
CA ASP A 903 -51.59 3.06 9.69
C ASP A 903 -51.72 1.97 10.76
N ASP A 904 -50.87 0.94 10.67
CA ASP A 904 -50.57 0.01 11.79
C ASP A 904 -49.10 -0.46 11.64
N GLU A 905 -48.19 0.20 12.37
CA GLU A 905 -46.83 -0.16 12.84
C GLU A 905 -45.89 -1.10 12.03
N LYS A 906 -46.03 -1.29 10.71
CA LYS A 906 -45.04 -1.94 9.83
C LYS A 906 -44.95 -1.28 8.44
N PRO A 907 -43.83 -1.45 7.69
CA PRO A 907 -43.62 -0.77 6.41
C PRO A 907 -44.76 -1.09 5.44
N CYS A 908 -45.44 -0.05 4.94
CA CYS A 908 -46.59 -0.19 4.06
C CYS A 908 -46.16 -0.38 2.60
N ASN A 909 -46.74 -1.38 1.93
CA ASN A 909 -46.69 -1.52 0.47
C ASN A 909 -47.75 -0.61 -0.15
N VAL A 910 -47.37 0.21 -1.14
CA VAL A 910 -48.32 1.01 -1.93
C VAL A 910 -48.77 0.20 -3.15
N MET A 911 -50.07 0.05 -3.34
CA MET A 911 -50.67 -0.68 -4.48
C MET A 911 -51.42 0.30 -5.37
N LEU A 912 -50.97 0.48 -6.61
CA LEU A 912 -51.66 1.25 -7.64
C LEU A 912 -52.38 0.27 -8.58
N THR A 913 -53.69 0.45 -8.80
CA THR A 913 -54.45 -0.31 -9.80
C THR A 913 -55.14 0.66 -10.75
N GLY A 914 -55.03 0.38 -12.06
CA GLY A 914 -55.67 1.15 -13.11
C GLY A 914 -56.15 0.22 -14.23
N THR A 915 -57.32 0.52 -14.80
CA THR A 915 -57.84 -0.17 -15.98
C THR A 915 -58.12 0.87 -17.06
N SER A 916 -57.48 0.75 -18.22
CA SER A 916 -57.94 1.46 -19.42
C SER A 916 -57.73 0.60 -20.67
N SER A 917 -58.75 0.58 -21.51
CA SER A 917 -58.72 -0.03 -22.83
C SER A 917 -58.19 1.00 -23.84
N ALA A 918 -57.13 0.64 -24.58
CA ALA A 918 -56.70 1.26 -25.84
C ALA A 918 -55.57 2.33 -25.85
N GLN A 919 -54.52 2.20 -25.04
CA GLN A 919 -53.23 2.88 -25.34
C GLN A 919 -52.03 1.92 -25.24
N THR A 920 -51.23 1.85 -26.31
CA THR A 920 -50.05 0.96 -26.49
C THR A 920 -48.73 1.56 -25.98
N GLN A 921 -48.75 2.71 -25.31
CA GLN A 921 -47.53 3.40 -24.89
C GLN A 921 -47.78 4.14 -23.57
N TRP A 922 -46.89 3.94 -22.59
CA TRP A 922 -46.94 4.58 -21.28
C TRP A 922 -45.63 5.32 -21.03
N ASN A 923 -45.73 6.56 -20.52
CA ASN A 923 -44.57 7.39 -20.17
C ASN A 923 -44.52 7.55 -18.65
N PHE A 924 -43.35 7.27 -18.06
CA PHE A 924 -43.10 7.47 -16.64
C PHE A 924 -42.07 8.57 -16.45
N TYR A 925 -42.34 9.46 -15.49
CA TYR A 925 -41.45 10.55 -15.12
C TYR A 925 -41.07 10.39 -13.64
N THR A 926 -39.78 10.31 -13.37
CA THR A 926 -39.22 10.46 -12.02
C THR A 926 -38.85 11.93 -11.84
N VAL A 927 -39.36 12.56 -10.77
CA VAL A 927 -38.97 13.92 -10.35
C VAL A 927 -37.97 13.81 -9.22
#